data_AF-A0A1S2PVJ0-F1
#
_entry.id   AF-A0A1S2PVJ0-F1
#
_cell.length_a   1.000
_cell.length_b   1.000
_cell.length_c   1.000
_cell.angle_alpha   90.00
_cell.angle_beta   90.00
_cell.angle_gamma   90.00
#
_symmetry.space_group_name_H-M   'P 1'
#
loop_
_entity.id
_entity.type
_entity.pdbx_description
1 polymer ?
#
loop_
_entity_poly.entity_id
_entity_poly.type
_entity_poly.pdbx_seq_one_letter_code
_entity_poly.pdbx_strand_id
1 'polypeptide(L)'
;MVIVTRIRREVLTLPAAELGPDNPLPPLHPLDEVHRIDDRDRAGMPRDMVRQLGHEPLTSLLPVRVRDGYGRTRTPRTLDALVIENDRLRATVLPGLGGRVASLLHLPTGRELLYRNPVFQPADFALNGAWYSGGIEWNIGATGHTTLSCAPLHAARIPAPDGGEMLRLWEWERLRDLPFQVDLWLPDGSDFLYAGVRIRNPHERPVPTYWWSNTAVPEDVRVLAPADEAWQFGYERRLRRIPVPSHDGIDRTRPLDSPYAADYFYDVPDARRRWIAALGADGHGLVQTSTDTLRGRKLFVWGHRPGGRRWQQWLTEPGTGGYCEIQAGLARTQLEHVRLEARSEVSWLEAYGPLDAPSTGEWPQAVRGAEDRLETALPRARVEQAYADWLPYADTEPVTILAAGSGWGALEVLHSDGKLPGTPFPESTLGEAQTPWRELLRTGSLPEPSRVRPPGESLVAPHWRDMLETAPATPHTEYHLGIAQWHAGDRAQAVRSWERALRRAPARWPLLRCLAVADRTSGHHERAAERYLDAFDDLCRALGRLPHGPEDAADAPAPDLGDGDGHGGGGFGGDGYGGDGAAWTAVQAALGRETLRALLRVRRTADARAVRDRLPPAVRERGRFRLFEAELLLAEGRPEAARAVLEEDVEVADLREGEETIGRLWSRLTDEPLPARLDFRMRPDQP
;
A
#
# COMPACT_ATOMS: atom_id res chain seq x y z
N MET A 1 12.38 -4.80 -41.00
CA MET A 1 11.64 -4.82 -39.72
C MET A 1 12.47 -4.08 -38.72
N VAL A 2 12.13 -2.82 -38.46
CA VAL A 2 12.78 -1.98 -37.44
C VAL A 2 12.26 -2.45 -36.07
N ILE A 3 13.08 -2.37 -35.02
CA ILE A 3 12.84 -3.04 -33.74
C ILE A 3 11.76 -2.29 -32.94
N VAL A 4 10.60 -2.93 -32.73
CA VAL A 4 9.33 -2.32 -32.28
C VAL A 4 9.07 -2.49 -30.75
N THR A 5 10.01 -2.13 -29.88
CA THR A 5 10.05 -2.50 -28.42
C THR A 5 10.65 -3.88 -28.14
N ARG A 6 11.53 -3.96 -27.15
CA ARG A 6 12.07 -5.21 -26.59
C ARG A 6 11.71 -5.33 -25.11
N ILE A 7 11.14 -6.47 -24.72
CA ILE A 7 10.86 -6.80 -23.32
C ILE A 7 11.77 -7.94 -22.90
N ARG A 8 12.42 -7.85 -21.74
CA ARG A 8 13.30 -8.92 -21.23
C ARG A 8 13.32 -8.95 -19.70
N ARG A 9 13.58 -10.14 -19.15
CA ARG A 9 13.82 -10.33 -17.72
C ARG A 9 15.22 -9.83 -17.37
N GLU A 10 15.35 -9.25 -16.19
CA GLU A 10 16.60 -8.77 -15.61
C GLU A 10 16.57 -8.98 -14.10
N VAL A 11 17.74 -8.93 -13.46
CA VAL A 11 17.86 -8.98 -12.01
C VAL A 11 18.52 -7.70 -11.53
N LEU A 12 17.83 -6.96 -10.67
CA LEU A 12 18.33 -5.75 -10.05
C LEU A 12 18.92 -6.11 -8.69
N THR A 13 20.19 -5.78 -8.45
CA THR A 13 20.80 -5.92 -7.12
C THR A 13 20.93 -4.57 -6.46
N LEU A 14 20.35 -4.40 -5.27
CA LEU A 14 20.46 -3.18 -4.47
C LEU A 14 20.41 -3.47 -2.96
N PRO A 15 20.85 -2.54 -2.10
CA PRO A 15 20.63 -2.65 -0.66
C PRO A 15 19.12 -2.66 -0.35
N ALA A 16 18.65 -3.72 0.28
CA ALA A 16 17.25 -3.95 0.56
C ALA A 16 17.03 -4.43 2.00
N ALA A 17 16.03 -3.84 2.66
CA ALA A 17 15.47 -4.37 3.90
C ALA A 17 14.48 -5.51 3.60
N GLU A 18 14.38 -6.50 4.48
CA GLU A 18 13.37 -7.56 4.37
C GLU A 18 11.97 -7.01 4.67
N LEU A 19 10.97 -7.47 3.92
CA LEU A 19 9.56 -7.16 4.21
C LEU A 19 9.05 -7.82 5.50
N GLY A 20 9.70 -8.92 5.93
CA GLY A 20 9.28 -9.74 7.05
C GLY A 20 7.91 -10.40 6.85
N PRO A 21 7.40 -11.13 7.85
CA PRO A 21 6.08 -11.74 7.79
C PRO A 21 4.96 -10.70 7.93
N ASP A 22 3.87 -10.90 7.18
CA ASP A 22 2.64 -10.12 7.34
C ASP A 22 2.03 -10.34 8.74
N ASN A 23 1.33 -9.33 9.26
CA ASN A 23 0.60 -9.43 10.51
C ASN A 23 -0.50 -10.52 10.39
N PRO A 24 -0.46 -11.57 11.21
CA PRO A 24 -1.39 -12.69 11.09
C PRO A 24 -2.77 -12.39 11.68
N LEU A 25 -2.96 -11.25 12.34
CA LEU A 25 -4.24 -10.87 12.95
C LEU A 25 -5.07 -10.02 11.98
N PRO A 26 -6.39 -10.24 11.89
CA PRO A 26 -7.25 -9.43 11.04
C PRO A 26 -7.26 -7.97 11.54
N PRO A 27 -7.13 -6.96 10.66
CA PRO A 27 -7.20 -5.54 11.03
C PRO A 27 -8.64 -5.12 11.35
N LEU A 28 -9.07 -5.36 12.59
CA LEU A 28 -10.42 -5.06 13.07
C LEU A 28 -10.60 -3.62 13.56
N HIS A 29 -9.50 -2.90 13.78
CA HIS A 29 -9.56 -1.50 14.14
C HIS A 29 -9.94 -0.63 12.93
N PRO A 30 -10.70 0.46 13.14
CA PRO A 30 -10.89 1.45 12.08
C PRO A 30 -9.55 1.93 11.55
N LEU A 31 -9.52 2.32 10.27
CA LEU A 31 -8.40 3.07 9.73
C LEU A 31 -8.30 4.40 10.49
N ASP A 32 -7.18 4.65 11.15
CA ASP A 32 -6.95 5.86 11.97
C ASP A 32 -7.01 7.15 11.12
N GLU A 33 -6.99 7.02 9.78
CA GLU A 33 -6.93 8.11 8.81
C GLU A 33 -7.99 8.04 7.72
N VAL A 34 -9.26 8.14 8.11
CA VAL A 34 -10.21 8.73 7.16
C VAL A 34 -9.93 10.23 7.18
N HIS A 35 -9.32 10.80 6.14
CA HIS A 35 -9.22 12.25 5.95
C HIS A 35 -10.64 12.83 5.90
N ARG A 36 -11.19 13.18 7.07
CA ARG A 36 -12.51 13.77 7.19
C ARG A 36 -12.38 15.28 7.03
N ILE A 37 -12.92 15.78 5.93
CA ILE A 37 -13.10 17.21 5.70
C ILE A 37 -14.29 17.67 6.54
N ASP A 38 -14.11 18.75 7.31
CA ASP A 38 -15.17 19.39 8.09
C ASP A 38 -16.30 19.88 7.16
N ASP A 39 -17.56 19.79 7.60
CA ASP A 39 -18.70 20.26 6.81
C ASP A 39 -18.60 21.75 6.44
N ARG A 40 -17.90 22.56 7.26
CA ARG A 40 -17.59 23.96 6.95
C ARG A 40 -16.65 24.11 5.76
N ASP A 41 -15.67 23.22 5.65
CA ASP A 41 -14.72 23.23 4.53
C ASP A 41 -15.40 22.77 3.22
N ARG A 42 -16.52 22.04 3.30
CA ARG A 42 -17.34 21.66 2.13
C ARG A 42 -18.13 22.83 1.53
N ALA A 43 -18.33 23.91 2.28
CA ALA A 43 -19.07 25.07 1.80
C ALA A 43 -18.28 25.79 0.68
N GLY A 44 -18.85 25.84 -0.53
CA GLY A 44 -18.21 26.45 -1.70
C GLY A 44 -17.46 25.48 -2.61
N MET A 45 -17.36 24.19 -2.25
CA MET A 45 -16.83 23.15 -3.13
C MET A 45 -17.81 22.83 -4.28
N PRO A 46 -17.31 22.41 -5.46
CA PRO A 46 -18.15 21.88 -6.53
C PRO A 46 -19.03 20.72 -6.03
N ARG A 47 -20.30 20.69 -6.46
CA ARG A 47 -21.29 19.71 -5.96
C ARG A 47 -20.90 18.26 -6.24
N ASP A 48 -20.28 18.01 -7.39
CA ASP A 48 -19.80 16.68 -7.76
C ASP A 48 -18.62 16.23 -6.91
N MET A 49 -17.71 17.15 -6.54
CA MET A 49 -16.63 16.89 -5.60
C MET A 49 -17.18 16.51 -4.21
N VAL A 50 -18.13 17.27 -3.67
CA VAL A 50 -18.77 16.95 -2.38
C VAL A 50 -19.40 15.55 -2.38
N ARG A 51 -20.06 15.16 -3.49
CA ARG A 51 -20.62 13.81 -3.64
C ARG A 51 -19.54 12.73 -3.65
N GLN A 52 -18.44 12.94 -4.38
CA GLN A 52 -17.35 11.97 -4.49
C GLN A 52 -16.54 11.83 -3.19
N LEU A 53 -16.38 12.91 -2.42
CA LEU A 53 -15.78 12.90 -1.08
C LEU A 53 -16.57 12.02 -0.09
N GLY A 54 -17.90 12.01 -0.22
CA GLY A 54 -18.80 11.22 0.64
C GLY A 54 -19.09 9.81 0.13
N HIS A 55 -18.56 9.42 -1.04
CA HIS A 55 -18.94 8.16 -1.67
C HIS A 55 -18.21 6.97 -1.04
N GLU A 56 -18.84 6.37 -0.02
CA GLU A 56 -18.43 5.11 0.62
C GLU A 56 -16.92 5.06 0.98
N PRO A 57 -16.42 5.98 1.83
CA PRO A 57 -15.03 5.97 2.25
C PRO A 57 -14.67 4.64 2.92
N LEU A 58 -13.42 4.22 2.74
CA LEU A 58 -12.93 2.96 3.31
C LEU A 58 -12.95 3.03 4.85
N THR A 59 -13.53 2.00 5.49
CA THR A 59 -13.67 1.94 6.97
C THR A 59 -12.88 0.80 7.61
N SER A 60 -12.35 -0.11 6.81
CA SER A 60 -11.62 -1.30 7.24
C SER A 60 -10.56 -1.66 6.19
N LEU A 61 -9.45 -2.25 6.65
CA LEU A 61 -8.41 -2.81 5.78
C LEU A 61 -8.73 -4.26 5.34
N LEU A 62 -9.75 -4.89 5.92
CA LEU A 62 -10.16 -6.24 5.52
C LEU A 62 -10.60 -6.29 4.05
N PRO A 63 -10.29 -7.36 3.30
CA PRO A 63 -9.66 -8.61 3.76
C PRO A 63 -8.12 -8.61 3.77
N VAL A 64 -7.48 -7.48 3.52
CA VAL A 64 -6.01 -7.35 3.44
C VAL A 64 -5.39 -7.39 4.84
N ARG A 65 -4.21 -8.02 4.97
CA ARG A 65 -3.43 -8.02 6.22
C ARG A 65 -2.60 -6.75 6.37
N VAL A 66 -2.30 -6.36 7.61
CA VAL A 66 -1.27 -5.35 7.87
C VAL A 66 0.10 -5.97 7.55
N ARG A 67 0.98 -5.19 6.93
CA ARG A 67 2.37 -5.53 6.65
C ARG A 67 3.24 -4.63 7.50
N ASP A 68 3.72 -5.16 8.61
CA ASP A 68 4.52 -4.45 9.62
C ASP A 68 5.70 -5.31 10.12
N GLY A 69 6.06 -6.34 9.35
CA GLY A 69 7.16 -7.26 9.67
C GLY A 69 8.55 -6.74 9.31
N TYR A 70 8.63 -5.66 8.53
CA TYR A 70 9.88 -5.20 7.93
C TYR A 70 10.82 -4.52 8.93
N GLY A 71 12.11 -4.68 8.67
CA GLY A 71 13.18 -4.03 9.43
C GLY A 71 13.78 -2.81 8.70
N ARG A 72 14.89 -2.31 9.23
CA ARG A 72 15.69 -1.24 8.60
C ARG A 72 17.09 -1.68 8.19
N THR A 73 17.53 -2.86 8.63
CA THR A 73 18.81 -3.43 8.21
C THR A 73 18.76 -3.77 6.72
N ARG A 74 19.62 -3.13 5.94
CA ARG A 74 19.73 -3.36 4.50
C ARG A 74 20.90 -4.28 4.22
N THR A 75 20.67 -5.21 3.30
CA THR A 75 21.70 -6.11 2.75
C THR A 75 21.56 -6.12 1.23
N PRO A 76 22.64 -6.33 0.45
CA PRO A 76 22.50 -6.51 -0.99
C PRO A 76 21.54 -7.67 -1.30
N ARG A 77 20.48 -7.41 -2.08
CA ARG A 77 19.51 -8.43 -2.50
C ARG A 77 19.16 -8.27 -3.97
N THR A 78 18.81 -9.40 -4.57
CA THR A 78 18.35 -9.49 -5.95
C THR A 78 16.83 -9.34 -6.01
N LEU A 79 16.34 -8.45 -6.86
CA LEU A 79 14.94 -8.29 -7.22
C LEU A 79 14.75 -8.65 -8.69
N ASP A 80 13.71 -9.42 -9.00
CA ASP A 80 13.31 -9.66 -10.38
C ASP A 80 12.76 -8.38 -11.01
N ALA A 81 13.24 -8.09 -12.21
CA ALA A 81 12.85 -6.93 -12.98
C ALA A 81 12.48 -7.31 -14.42
N LEU A 82 11.61 -6.51 -15.02
CA LEU A 82 11.26 -6.56 -16.43
C LEU A 82 11.69 -5.25 -17.07
N VAL A 83 12.54 -5.33 -18.09
CA VAL A 83 13.01 -4.15 -18.82
C VAL A 83 12.26 -4.06 -20.14
N ILE A 84 11.67 -2.90 -20.41
CA ILE A 84 11.04 -2.51 -21.67
C ILE A 84 11.92 -1.43 -22.31
N GLU A 85 12.31 -1.60 -23.57
CA GLU A 85 13.26 -0.71 -24.24
C GLU A 85 12.94 -0.51 -25.72
N ASN A 86 13.03 0.74 -26.19
CA ASN A 86 13.21 1.08 -27.61
C ASN A 86 14.57 1.82 -27.80
N ASP A 87 14.79 2.51 -28.91
CA ASP A 87 16.02 3.27 -29.18
C ASP A 87 16.13 4.60 -28.38
N ARG A 88 15.06 5.01 -27.69
CA ARG A 88 14.94 6.30 -27.01
C ARG A 88 14.81 6.19 -25.49
N LEU A 89 14.11 5.18 -25.00
CA LEU A 89 13.76 5.00 -23.60
C LEU A 89 14.03 3.56 -23.13
N ARG A 90 14.39 3.44 -21.86
CA ARG A 90 14.42 2.18 -21.12
C ARG A 90 13.65 2.31 -19.81
N ALA A 91 12.58 1.53 -19.66
CA ALA A 91 11.81 1.42 -18.42
C ALA A 91 12.17 0.12 -17.67
N THR A 92 12.40 0.22 -16.35
CA THR A 92 12.60 -0.94 -15.47
C THR A 92 11.40 -1.13 -14.58
N VAL A 93 10.74 -2.29 -14.67
CA VAL A 93 9.49 -2.61 -13.96
C VAL A 93 9.74 -3.70 -12.93
N LEU A 94 9.20 -3.54 -11.72
CA LEU A 94 9.33 -4.50 -10.62
C LEU A 94 8.00 -5.25 -10.41
N PRO A 95 7.76 -6.38 -11.10
CA PRO A 95 6.49 -7.09 -11.00
C PRO A 95 6.21 -7.62 -9.59
N GLY A 96 7.25 -7.95 -8.80
CA GLY A 96 7.11 -8.39 -7.41
C GLY A 96 6.79 -7.27 -6.41
N LEU A 97 6.85 -6.01 -6.83
CA LEU A 97 6.66 -4.83 -5.99
C LEU A 97 5.69 -3.84 -6.66
N GLY A 98 4.43 -4.25 -6.74
CA GLY A 98 3.32 -3.43 -7.26
C GLY A 98 3.35 -3.20 -8.76
N GLY A 99 4.22 -3.88 -9.52
CA GLY A 99 4.46 -3.58 -10.94
C GLY A 99 5.03 -2.18 -11.15
N ARG A 100 5.76 -1.66 -10.16
CA ARG A 100 6.27 -0.28 -10.17
C ARG A 100 7.27 -0.07 -11.29
N VAL A 101 7.16 1.04 -12.02
CA VAL A 101 8.23 1.50 -12.92
C VAL A 101 9.30 2.18 -12.08
N ALA A 102 10.36 1.46 -11.73
CA ALA A 102 11.40 1.93 -10.83
C ALA A 102 12.41 2.89 -11.49
N SER A 103 12.50 2.90 -12.81
CA SER A 103 13.42 3.73 -13.60
C SER A 103 12.83 3.98 -14.99
N LEU A 104 13.01 5.19 -15.51
CA LEU A 104 12.69 5.59 -16.89
C LEU A 104 13.87 6.41 -17.44
N LEU A 105 14.82 5.72 -18.07
CA LEU A 105 16.04 6.30 -18.60
C LEU A 105 15.84 6.77 -20.04
N HIS A 106 16.10 8.05 -20.31
CA HIS A 106 16.18 8.59 -21.66
C HIS A 106 17.56 8.35 -22.26
N LEU A 107 17.65 7.41 -23.19
CA LEU A 107 18.90 6.90 -23.77
C LEU A 107 19.70 7.98 -24.51
N PRO A 108 19.10 8.87 -25.33
CA PRO A 108 19.85 9.91 -26.04
C PRO A 108 20.60 10.88 -25.12
N THR A 109 20.04 11.21 -23.96
CA THR A 109 20.65 12.16 -23.01
C THR A 109 21.34 11.48 -21.83
N GLY A 110 21.11 10.18 -21.62
CA GLY A 110 21.55 9.45 -20.44
C GLY A 110 20.87 9.90 -19.14
N ARG A 111 19.78 10.68 -19.21
CA ARG A 111 19.10 11.23 -18.03
C ARG A 111 18.04 10.26 -17.52
N GLU A 112 18.11 9.97 -16.22
CA GLU A 112 17.00 9.35 -15.48
C GLU A 112 15.89 10.40 -15.30
N LEU A 113 14.67 10.07 -15.72
CA LEU A 113 13.53 10.99 -15.66
C LEU A 113 12.77 10.88 -14.32
N LEU A 114 12.92 9.78 -13.59
CA LEU A 114 12.27 9.54 -12.30
C LEU A 114 13.24 9.76 -11.14
N TYR A 115 12.71 9.98 -9.94
CA TYR A 115 13.51 9.73 -8.75
C TYR A 115 13.65 8.22 -8.55
N ARG A 116 14.84 7.69 -8.81
CA ARG A 116 15.18 6.28 -8.60
C ARG A 116 15.80 6.11 -7.21
N ASN A 117 15.02 5.55 -6.28
CA ASN A 117 15.52 5.22 -4.95
C ASN A 117 16.64 4.16 -5.06
N PRO A 118 17.86 4.42 -4.55
CA PRO A 118 18.97 3.47 -4.61
C PRO A 118 18.81 2.28 -3.67
N VAL A 119 17.85 2.33 -2.74
CA VAL A 119 17.58 1.27 -1.75
C VAL A 119 16.13 0.80 -1.83
N PHE A 120 15.88 -0.43 -1.39
CA PHE A 120 14.54 -0.90 -1.08
C PHE A 120 14.34 -0.83 0.43
N GLN A 121 13.53 0.13 0.87
CA GLN A 121 13.27 0.37 2.29
C GLN A 121 11.77 0.57 2.54
N PRO A 122 11.06 -0.46 3.00
CA PRO A 122 9.68 -0.35 3.40
C PRO A 122 9.47 0.59 4.60
N ALA A 123 8.32 1.27 4.63
CA ALA A 123 7.80 2.10 5.71
C ALA A 123 6.26 2.18 5.69
N ASP A 124 5.66 2.63 6.81
CA ASP A 124 4.22 2.63 7.07
C ASP A 124 3.50 3.83 6.42
N PHE A 125 3.42 3.78 5.09
CA PHE A 125 2.72 4.75 4.21
C PHE A 125 1.61 4.12 3.35
N ALA A 126 1.68 2.81 3.04
CA ALA A 126 0.61 2.12 2.33
C ALA A 126 -0.61 1.92 3.22
N LEU A 127 -1.78 1.72 2.61
CA LEU A 127 -3.01 1.36 3.32
C LEU A 127 -2.84 0.15 4.25
N ASN A 128 -2.00 -0.81 3.85
CA ASN A 128 -1.64 -1.97 4.67
C ASN A 128 -0.32 -1.83 5.44
N GLY A 129 0.38 -0.70 5.31
CA GLY A 129 1.61 -0.38 6.05
C GLY A 129 2.93 -0.72 5.36
N ALA A 130 2.97 -1.40 4.21
CA ALA A 130 4.24 -1.60 3.49
C ALA A 130 4.28 -0.80 2.19
N TRP A 131 5.05 0.29 2.20
CA TRP A 131 5.33 1.12 1.03
C TRP A 131 6.82 1.48 0.94
N TYR A 132 7.30 1.78 -0.26
CA TYR A 132 8.66 2.28 -0.50
C TYR A 132 8.61 3.45 -1.49
N SER A 133 9.64 4.30 -1.53
CA SER A 133 9.64 5.51 -2.38
C SER A 133 10.31 5.30 -3.74
N GLY A 134 10.09 6.27 -4.65
CA GLY A 134 10.70 6.31 -5.99
C GLY A 134 9.85 5.65 -7.08
N GLY A 135 10.09 6.00 -8.35
CA GLY A 135 9.42 5.41 -9.51
C GLY A 135 7.97 5.90 -9.77
N ILE A 136 7.25 5.15 -10.61
CA ILE A 136 5.81 5.33 -10.89
C ILE A 136 5.00 4.20 -10.23
N GLU A 137 4.17 4.56 -9.26
CA GLU A 137 3.26 3.68 -8.53
C GLU A 137 1.81 3.80 -9.00
N TRP A 138 1.13 2.64 -9.08
CA TRP A 138 -0.26 2.51 -9.53
C TRP A 138 -1.21 2.40 -8.33
N ASN A 139 -1.78 3.52 -7.86
CA ASN A 139 -2.61 3.52 -6.66
C ASN A 139 -4.08 3.27 -6.97
N ILE A 140 -4.52 2.03 -6.78
CA ILE A 140 -5.93 1.58 -6.85
C ILE A 140 -6.49 1.23 -5.46
N GLY A 141 -7.82 1.29 -5.32
CA GLY A 141 -8.58 0.77 -4.17
C GLY A 141 -9.24 1.87 -3.35
N ALA A 142 -8.44 2.63 -2.60
CA ALA A 142 -8.92 3.74 -1.79
C ALA A 142 -7.87 4.84 -1.65
N THR A 143 -8.27 5.97 -1.06
CA THR A 143 -7.39 7.11 -0.75
C THR A 143 -6.07 6.68 -0.10
N GLY A 144 -4.95 7.08 -0.72
CA GLY A 144 -3.60 6.85 -0.22
C GLY A 144 -2.82 5.86 -1.09
N HIS A 145 -1.68 5.42 -0.58
CA HIS A 145 -0.85 4.42 -1.27
C HIS A 145 -1.50 3.03 -1.20
N THR A 146 -1.55 2.32 -2.32
CA THR A 146 -2.28 1.06 -2.47
C THR A 146 -1.77 -0.06 -1.56
N THR A 147 -2.60 -1.07 -1.29
CA THR A 147 -2.16 -2.29 -0.59
C THR A 147 -1.22 -3.16 -1.40
N LEU A 148 -1.13 -2.88 -2.72
CA LEU A 148 -0.32 -3.62 -3.67
C LEU A 148 1.11 -3.10 -3.83
N SER A 149 1.51 -2.01 -3.15
CA SER A 149 2.82 -1.37 -3.34
C SER A 149 3.99 -2.36 -3.18
N CYS A 150 3.90 -3.27 -2.21
CA CYS A 150 4.87 -4.34 -1.99
C CYS A 150 4.32 -5.74 -2.32
N ALA A 151 3.34 -5.86 -3.22
CA ALA A 151 2.72 -7.12 -3.61
C ALA A 151 3.10 -7.53 -5.04
N PRO A 152 3.13 -8.84 -5.36
CA PRO A 152 3.37 -9.28 -6.72
C PRO A 152 2.15 -9.01 -7.61
N LEU A 153 2.39 -8.63 -8.86
CA LEU A 153 1.39 -8.57 -9.94
C LEU A 153 1.68 -9.67 -10.96
N HIS A 154 0.64 -10.13 -11.64
CA HIS A 154 0.83 -10.91 -12.84
C HIS A 154 1.44 -10.02 -13.93
N ALA A 155 2.32 -10.59 -14.74
CA ALA A 155 2.96 -9.88 -15.85
C ALA A 155 3.07 -10.76 -17.08
N ALA A 156 2.82 -10.21 -18.27
CA ALA A 156 2.91 -10.95 -19.53
C ALA A 156 3.26 -10.06 -20.72
N ARG A 157 3.79 -10.68 -21.79
CA ARG A 157 3.91 -10.02 -23.10
C ARG A 157 2.63 -10.22 -23.91
N ILE A 158 2.19 -9.15 -24.57
CA ILE A 158 1.09 -9.17 -25.54
C ILE A 158 1.45 -8.31 -26.77
N PRO A 159 0.79 -8.50 -27.92
CA PRO A 159 0.97 -7.64 -29.09
C PRO A 159 0.61 -6.17 -28.79
N ALA A 160 1.43 -5.23 -29.27
CA ALA A 160 1.16 -3.80 -29.19
C ALA A 160 0.48 -3.28 -30.48
N PRO A 161 -0.22 -2.11 -30.43
CA PRO A 161 -0.95 -1.58 -31.58
C PRO A 161 -0.11 -1.22 -32.81
N ASP A 162 1.19 -0.97 -32.61
CA ASP A 162 2.16 -0.63 -33.65
C ASP A 162 2.83 -1.87 -34.29
N GLY A 163 2.36 -3.08 -33.94
CA GLY A 163 2.92 -4.35 -34.38
C GLY A 163 4.08 -4.85 -33.51
N GLY A 164 4.41 -4.15 -32.43
CA GLY A 164 5.41 -4.54 -31.44
C GLY A 164 4.86 -5.42 -30.31
N GLU A 165 5.52 -5.34 -29.16
CA GLU A 165 5.07 -5.98 -27.92
C GLU A 165 4.86 -4.94 -26.81
N MET A 166 3.88 -5.20 -25.95
CA MET A 166 3.65 -4.45 -24.71
C MET A 166 3.68 -5.37 -23.50
N LEU A 167 4.06 -4.81 -22.36
CA LEU A 167 4.04 -5.49 -21.07
C LEU A 167 2.70 -5.22 -20.39
N ARG A 168 1.88 -6.26 -20.22
CA ARG A 168 0.68 -6.19 -19.39
C ARG A 168 1.01 -6.57 -17.96
N LEU A 169 0.55 -5.76 -17.02
CA LEU A 169 0.50 -6.01 -15.58
C LEU A 169 -0.96 -6.09 -15.14
N TRP A 170 -1.32 -7.04 -14.29
CA TRP A 170 -2.68 -7.10 -13.73
C TRP A 170 -2.72 -7.80 -12.37
N GLU A 171 -3.70 -7.44 -11.54
CA GLU A 171 -3.98 -8.06 -10.25
C GLU A 171 -5.42 -7.73 -9.80
N TRP A 172 -5.90 -8.43 -8.79
CA TRP A 172 -7.18 -8.22 -8.14
C TRP A 172 -7.02 -7.35 -6.87
N GLU A 173 -7.48 -6.10 -6.92
CA GLU A 173 -7.49 -5.21 -5.74
C GLU A 173 -8.62 -5.64 -4.79
N ARG A 174 -8.26 -6.01 -3.56
CA ARG A 174 -9.17 -6.72 -2.64
C ARG A 174 -10.01 -5.82 -1.73
N LEU A 175 -9.66 -4.55 -1.55
CA LEU A 175 -10.42 -3.63 -0.70
C LEU A 175 -11.75 -3.22 -1.36
N ARG A 176 -11.74 -3.03 -2.68
CA ARG A 176 -12.93 -2.74 -3.49
C ARG A 176 -13.37 -3.89 -4.36
N ASP A 177 -12.59 -4.98 -4.37
CA ASP A 177 -12.91 -6.20 -5.12
C ASP A 177 -12.93 -5.94 -6.63
N LEU A 178 -11.93 -5.21 -7.13
CA LEU A 178 -11.84 -4.74 -8.51
C LEU A 178 -10.55 -5.26 -9.19
N PRO A 179 -10.67 -5.99 -10.31
CA PRO A 179 -9.51 -6.25 -11.17
C PRO A 179 -9.10 -5.00 -11.95
N PHE A 180 -7.78 -4.84 -12.13
CA PHE A 180 -7.22 -3.79 -12.99
C PHE A 180 -6.08 -4.33 -13.85
N GLN A 181 -5.77 -3.59 -14.91
CA GLN A 181 -4.59 -3.83 -15.74
C GLN A 181 -3.85 -2.54 -16.08
N VAL A 182 -2.56 -2.66 -16.32
CA VAL A 182 -1.68 -1.61 -16.87
C VAL A 182 -0.87 -2.22 -18.01
N ASP A 183 -1.01 -1.67 -19.20
CA ASP A 183 -0.29 -2.07 -20.40
C ASP A 183 0.77 -1.03 -20.74
N LEU A 184 2.05 -1.41 -20.65
CA LEU A 184 3.21 -0.55 -20.85
C LEU A 184 3.86 -0.83 -22.21
N TRP A 185 4.04 0.20 -23.04
CA TRP A 185 4.75 0.03 -24.31
C TRP A 185 5.48 1.30 -24.78
N LEU A 186 6.47 1.09 -25.64
CA LEU A 186 7.40 2.11 -26.13
C LEU A 186 7.39 2.13 -27.66
N PRO A 187 6.51 2.90 -28.30
CA PRO A 187 6.45 2.92 -29.76
C PRO A 187 7.81 3.22 -30.41
N ASP A 188 8.03 2.69 -31.62
CA ASP A 188 9.28 2.91 -32.36
C ASP A 188 9.60 4.40 -32.51
N GLY A 189 10.84 4.79 -32.16
CA GLY A 189 11.31 6.18 -32.19
C GLY A 189 10.63 7.14 -31.19
N SER A 190 9.77 6.65 -30.30
CA SER A 190 9.07 7.51 -29.33
C SER A 190 9.90 7.79 -28.09
N ASP A 191 9.95 9.07 -27.70
CA ASP A 191 10.48 9.54 -26.41
C ASP A 191 9.48 9.37 -25.25
N PHE A 192 8.35 8.68 -25.46
CA PHE A 192 7.31 8.52 -24.44
C PHE A 192 6.98 7.05 -24.14
N LEU A 193 6.93 6.72 -22.86
CA LEU A 193 6.29 5.51 -22.34
C LEU A 193 4.78 5.72 -22.31
N TYR A 194 4.06 4.86 -23.00
CA TYR A 194 2.61 4.79 -22.92
C TYR A 194 2.18 3.76 -21.88
N ALA A 195 1.17 4.13 -21.09
CA ALA A 195 0.53 3.27 -20.10
C ALA A 195 -0.99 3.28 -20.32
N GLY A 196 -1.51 2.21 -20.91
CA GLY A 196 -2.94 1.97 -21.08
C GLY A 196 -3.50 1.31 -19.82
N VAL A 197 -4.44 1.94 -19.15
CA VAL A 197 -4.97 1.45 -17.87
C VAL A 197 -6.45 1.17 -18.00
N ARG A 198 -6.90 0.09 -17.35
CA ARG A 198 -8.33 -0.24 -17.24
C ARG A 198 -8.66 -0.83 -15.88
N ILE A 199 -9.77 -0.38 -15.30
CA ILE A 199 -10.40 -0.93 -14.11
C ILE A 199 -11.77 -1.46 -14.50
N ARG A 200 -12.11 -2.66 -14.04
CA ARG A 200 -13.41 -3.30 -14.32
C ARG A 200 -14.18 -3.54 -13.04
N ASN A 201 -15.48 -3.29 -13.10
CA ASN A 201 -16.41 -3.71 -12.09
C ASN A 201 -17.17 -4.95 -12.58
N PRO A 202 -16.79 -6.17 -12.17
CA PRO A 202 -17.51 -7.38 -12.55
C PRO A 202 -18.85 -7.54 -11.80
N HIS A 203 -19.09 -6.71 -10.77
CA HIS A 203 -20.22 -6.88 -9.86
C HIS A 203 -21.54 -6.32 -10.43
N GLU A 204 -22.65 -6.85 -9.94
CA GLU A 204 -24.01 -6.36 -10.25
C GLU A 204 -24.38 -5.08 -9.49
N ARG A 205 -23.45 -4.51 -8.72
CA ARG A 205 -23.63 -3.27 -7.99
C ARG A 205 -22.53 -2.27 -8.37
N PRO A 206 -22.81 -0.97 -8.26
CA PRO A 206 -21.78 0.06 -8.35
C PRO A 206 -20.72 -0.11 -7.26
N VAL A 207 -19.48 0.25 -7.58
CA VAL A 207 -18.34 0.19 -6.65
C VAL A 207 -17.60 1.54 -6.63
N PRO A 208 -17.21 2.04 -5.44
CA PRO A 208 -16.33 3.21 -5.34
C PRO A 208 -14.95 2.88 -5.93
N THR A 209 -14.53 3.66 -6.91
CA THR A 209 -13.29 3.47 -7.66
C THR A 209 -12.33 4.63 -7.40
N TYR A 210 -11.06 4.28 -7.22
CA TYR A 210 -9.97 5.20 -6.95
C TYR A 210 -8.80 4.85 -7.86
N TRP A 211 -8.18 5.85 -8.47
CA TRP A 211 -6.92 5.70 -9.20
C TRP A 211 -6.08 6.96 -9.12
N TRP A 212 -4.80 6.80 -8.76
CA TRP A 212 -3.75 7.80 -8.92
C TRP A 212 -2.43 7.16 -9.35
N SER A 213 -1.85 7.63 -10.45
CA SER A 213 -0.49 7.29 -10.87
C SER A 213 0.48 8.24 -10.17
N ASN A 214 1.15 7.75 -9.13
CA ASN A 214 2.08 8.54 -8.31
C ASN A 214 3.50 8.44 -8.89
N THR A 215 4.08 9.58 -9.28
CA THR A 215 5.39 9.64 -9.93
C THR A 215 6.37 10.43 -9.08
N ALA A 216 7.35 9.75 -8.51
CA ALA A 216 8.44 10.39 -7.78
C ALA A 216 9.45 10.99 -8.76
N VAL A 217 9.80 12.27 -8.57
CA VAL A 217 10.75 13.05 -9.37
C VAL A 217 11.70 13.81 -8.43
N PRO A 218 12.91 14.19 -8.87
CA PRO A 218 13.79 15.05 -8.06
C PRO A 218 13.06 16.31 -7.57
N GLU A 219 13.35 16.77 -6.34
CA GLU A 219 12.66 17.92 -5.74
C GLU A 219 13.27 19.29 -6.12
N ASP A 220 14.46 19.30 -6.73
CA ASP A 220 15.17 20.49 -7.23
C ASP A 220 14.63 20.97 -8.59
N VAL A 221 13.31 21.05 -8.67
CA VAL A 221 12.54 21.34 -9.88
C VAL A 221 11.51 22.44 -9.62
N ARG A 222 10.92 22.96 -10.70
CA ARG A 222 9.64 23.65 -10.65
C ARG A 222 8.58 22.77 -11.29
N VAL A 223 7.44 22.65 -10.61
CA VAL A 223 6.31 21.84 -11.06
C VAL A 223 5.32 22.73 -11.79
N LEU A 224 5.06 22.41 -13.05
CA LEU A 224 4.14 23.15 -13.91
C LEU A 224 2.89 22.32 -14.17
N ALA A 225 1.73 22.98 -14.11
CA ALA A 225 0.43 22.42 -14.45
C ALA A 225 -0.47 23.54 -14.99
N PRO A 226 -1.44 23.24 -15.86
CA PRO A 226 -2.27 24.26 -16.51
C PRO A 226 -3.42 24.75 -15.61
N ALA A 227 -3.08 25.30 -14.43
CA ALA A 227 -4.03 25.77 -13.43
C ALA A 227 -3.57 27.07 -12.76
N ASP A 228 -4.53 27.91 -12.39
CA ASP A 228 -4.32 29.17 -11.65
C ASP A 228 -4.73 29.06 -10.17
N GLU A 229 -5.37 27.95 -9.79
CA GLU A 229 -5.76 27.62 -8.42
C GLU A 229 -5.44 26.14 -8.12
N ALA A 230 -5.25 25.80 -6.85
CA ALA A 230 -5.10 24.43 -6.38
C ALA A 230 -5.85 24.22 -5.05
N TRP A 231 -6.27 22.99 -4.79
CA TRP A 231 -6.70 22.56 -3.47
C TRP A 231 -5.47 22.13 -2.66
N GLN A 232 -5.16 22.86 -1.61
CA GLN A 232 -4.12 22.51 -0.65
C GLN A 232 -4.69 21.61 0.44
N PHE A 233 -4.00 20.51 0.72
CA PHE A 233 -4.25 19.66 1.89
C PHE A 233 -2.93 19.44 2.63
N GLY A 234 -2.85 19.91 3.87
CA GLY A 234 -1.68 19.71 4.72
C GLY A 234 -2.00 18.83 5.93
N TYR A 235 -0.99 18.58 6.76
CA TYR A 235 -1.11 17.81 8.01
C TYR A 235 -1.92 18.51 9.12
N GLU A 236 -2.46 19.71 8.85
CA GLU A 236 -3.55 20.33 9.59
C GLU A 236 -4.94 19.72 9.25
N ARG A 237 -5.00 18.82 8.27
CA ARG A 237 -6.18 18.06 7.79
C ARG A 237 -7.32 18.94 7.28
N ARG A 238 -7.01 20.10 6.70
CA ARG A 238 -7.98 21.00 6.07
C ARG A 238 -7.72 21.11 4.58
N LEU A 239 -8.78 20.98 3.79
CA LEU A 239 -8.75 21.14 2.34
C LEU A 239 -9.17 22.58 2.00
N ARG A 240 -8.30 23.37 1.38
CA ARG A 240 -8.56 24.78 1.06
C ARG A 240 -8.16 25.09 -0.38
N ARG A 241 -8.92 25.96 -1.05
CA ARG A 241 -8.54 26.46 -2.38
C ARG A 241 -7.59 27.65 -2.24
N ILE A 242 -6.46 27.62 -2.95
CA ILE A 242 -5.42 28.65 -2.92
C ILE A 242 -5.02 29.06 -4.34
N PRO A 243 -4.53 30.29 -4.56
CA PRO A 243 -3.98 30.71 -5.84
C PRO A 243 -2.64 30.03 -6.15
N VAL A 244 -2.34 29.84 -7.43
CA VAL A 244 -1.07 29.32 -7.97
C VAL A 244 -0.43 30.41 -8.85
N PRO A 245 0.89 30.63 -8.76
CA PRO A 245 1.89 29.80 -8.08
C PRO A 245 2.08 30.11 -6.60
N SER A 246 1.70 31.31 -6.14
CA SER A 246 2.12 31.82 -4.83
C SER A 246 0.98 31.91 -3.82
N HIS A 247 1.22 31.38 -2.62
CA HIS A 247 0.32 31.50 -1.47
C HIS A 247 1.11 31.79 -0.20
N ASP A 248 0.68 32.80 0.57
CA ASP A 248 1.40 33.36 1.73
C ASP A 248 2.84 33.81 1.41
N GLY A 249 3.02 34.40 0.22
CA GLY A 249 4.33 34.91 -0.23
C GLY A 249 5.33 33.84 -0.66
N ILE A 250 4.93 32.57 -0.70
CA ILE A 250 5.78 31.42 -1.07
C ILE A 250 5.29 30.84 -2.40
N ASP A 251 6.20 30.62 -3.35
CA ASP A 251 5.93 29.90 -4.59
C ASP A 251 5.75 28.40 -4.28
N ARG A 252 4.50 27.92 -4.32
CA ARG A 252 4.14 26.52 -4.01
C ARG A 252 4.45 25.55 -5.14
N THR A 253 4.91 26.05 -6.29
CA THR A 253 5.31 25.24 -7.43
C THR A 253 6.76 24.74 -7.32
N ARG A 254 7.50 25.20 -6.31
CA ARG A 254 8.88 24.82 -6.01
C ARG A 254 8.88 23.97 -4.73
N PRO A 255 9.12 22.64 -4.82
CA PRO A 255 9.06 21.78 -3.65
C PRO A 255 9.94 22.23 -2.48
N LEU A 256 11.14 22.74 -2.79
CA LEU A 256 12.12 23.22 -1.81
C LEU A 256 11.71 24.49 -1.07
N ASP A 257 10.77 25.28 -1.60
CA ASP A 257 10.31 26.52 -0.97
C ASP A 257 9.24 26.25 0.11
N SER A 258 8.65 25.05 0.12
CA SER A 258 7.64 24.68 1.10
C SER A 258 8.27 24.32 2.45
N PRO A 259 7.83 24.90 3.58
CA PRO A 259 8.40 24.58 4.88
C PRO A 259 8.02 23.18 5.36
N TYR A 260 6.78 22.76 5.13
CA TYR A 260 6.19 21.53 5.65
C TYR A 260 5.58 20.70 4.53
N ALA A 261 5.26 19.45 4.85
CA ALA A 261 4.66 18.57 3.86
C ALA A 261 3.22 18.98 3.53
N ALA A 262 2.88 18.93 2.26
CA ALA A 262 1.55 19.29 1.77
C ALA A 262 1.28 18.69 0.39
N ASP A 263 0.00 18.46 0.14
CA ASP A 263 -0.56 18.15 -1.17
C ASP A 263 -1.12 19.41 -1.81
N TYR A 264 -0.91 19.55 -3.11
CA TYR A 264 -1.48 20.58 -3.98
C TYR A 264 -2.16 19.91 -5.16
N PHE A 265 -3.49 19.87 -5.16
CA PHE A 265 -4.30 19.35 -6.26
C PHE A 265 -4.70 20.50 -7.20
N TYR A 266 -4.02 20.63 -8.33
CA TYR A 266 -4.25 21.68 -9.31
C TYR A 266 -5.67 21.58 -9.91
N ASP A 267 -6.43 22.67 -9.85
CA ASP A 267 -7.79 22.75 -10.39
C ASP A 267 -7.73 23.07 -11.89
N VAL A 268 -7.34 22.07 -12.69
CA VAL A 268 -7.17 22.21 -14.13
C VAL A 268 -8.54 22.41 -14.80
N PRO A 269 -8.76 23.51 -15.56
CA PRO A 269 -10.05 23.74 -16.20
C PRO A 269 -10.41 22.66 -17.23
N ASP A 270 -11.70 22.31 -17.31
CA ASP A 270 -12.15 21.14 -18.07
C ASP A 270 -11.73 21.17 -19.56
N ALA A 271 -11.67 22.34 -20.19
CA ALA A 271 -11.26 22.49 -21.60
C ALA A 271 -9.74 22.37 -21.86
N ARG A 272 -8.90 22.51 -20.82
CA ARG A 272 -7.44 22.47 -20.95
C ARG A 272 -6.93 21.03 -21.04
N ARG A 273 -5.81 20.82 -21.75
CA ARG A 273 -5.13 19.52 -21.80
C ARG A 273 -4.70 19.09 -20.40
N ARG A 274 -4.82 17.80 -20.09
CA ARG A 274 -4.36 17.23 -18.81
C ARG A 274 -2.87 16.92 -18.85
N TRP A 275 -2.07 17.65 -18.09
CA TRP A 275 -0.64 17.42 -17.95
C TRP A 275 -0.07 18.01 -16.65
N ILE A 276 1.06 17.46 -16.20
CA ILE A 276 1.90 17.99 -15.12
C ILE A 276 3.36 17.70 -15.46
N ALA A 277 4.25 18.67 -15.26
CA ALA A 277 5.67 18.53 -15.55
C ALA A 277 6.53 18.95 -14.36
N ALA A 278 7.66 18.27 -14.17
CA ALA A 278 8.68 18.63 -13.20
C ALA A 278 9.96 18.96 -13.97
N LEU A 279 10.31 20.25 -14.02
CA LEU A 279 11.42 20.75 -14.83
C LEU A 279 12.50 21.36 -13.96
N GLY A 280 13.75 20.98 -14.21
CA GLY A 280 14.91 21.58 -13.56
C GLY A 280 15.10 23.05 -13.95
N ALA A 281 16.06 23.72 -13.31
CA ALA A 281 16.43 25.10 -13.65
C ALA A 281 16.94 25.26 -15.10
N ASP A 282 17.44 24.17 -15.68
CA ASP A 282 17.86 24.05 -17.08
C ASP A 282 16.68 23.87 -18.07
N GLY A 283 15.45 23.73 -17.57
CA GLY A 283 14.25 23.52 -18.38
C GLY A 283 13.99 22.06 -18.77
N HIS A 284 14.87 21.14 -18.36
CA HIS A 284 14.76 19.72 -18.68
C HIS A 284 14.13 18.94 -17.53
N GLY A 285 13.27 17.98 -17.86
CA GLY A 285 12.72 17.07 -16.85
C GLY A 285 11.66 16.13 -17.41
N LEU A 286 10.74 15.69 -16.55
CA LEU A 286 9.67 14.76 -16.89
C LEU A 286 8.36 15.52 -17.11
N VAL A 287 7.57 15.08 -18.09
CA VAL A 287 6.15 15.43 -18.21
C VAL A 287 5.29 14.16 -18.18
N GLN A 288 4.18 14.24 -17.45
CA GLN A 288 3.07 13.29 -17.50
C GLN A 288 1.89 13.97 -18.18
N THR A 289 1.30 13.32 -19.18
CA THR A 289 0.05 13.75 -19.83
C THR A 289 -0.86 12.54 -20.03
N SER A 290 -2.15 12.76 -20.21
CA SER A 290 -3.12 11.67 -20.36
C SER A 290 -4.30 12.08 -21.24
N THR A 291 -5.13 11.11 -21.60
CA THR A 291 -6.52 11.37 -22.02
C THR A 291 -7.31 12.06 -20.89
N ASP A 292 -8.41 12.72 -21.24
CA ASP A 292 -9.16 13.58 -20.32
C ASP A 292 -9.80 12.86 -19.12
N THR A 293 -9.97 11.54 -19.21
CA THR A 293 -10.50 10.68 -18.13
C THR A 293 -9.75 10.86 -16.81
N LEU A 294 -8.41 11.01 -16.84
CA LEU A 294 -7.63 11.35 -15.66
C LEU A 294 -7.64 12.86 -15.45
N ARG A 295 -8.59 13.31 -14.64
CA ARG A 295 -8.80 14.72 -14.32
C ARG A 295 -7.70 15.32 -13.46
N GLY A 296 -7.38 14.68 -12.34
CA GLY A 296 -6.59 15.26 -11.26
C GLY A 296 -5.13 15.45 -11.62
N ARG A 297 -4.52 16.54 -11.14
CA ARG A 297 -3.07 16.77 -11.17
C ARG A 297 -2.62 17.20 -9.79
N LYS A 298 -1.67 16.46 -9.22
CA LYS A 298 -1.25 16.65 -7.83
C LYS A 298 0.26 16.84 -7.74
N LEU A 299 0.69 17.75 -6.89
CA LEU A 299 2.03 17.81 -6.34
C LEU A 299 1.99 17.47 -4.85
N PHE A 300 2.80 16.52 -4.39
CA PHE A 300 3.14 16.38 -2.97
C PHE A 300 4.59 16.77 -2.71
N VAL A 301 4.80 17.50 -1.62
CA VAL A 301 6.12 17.96 -1.17
C VAL A 301 6.35 17.50 0.26
N TRP A 302 7.59 17.16 0.62
CA TRP A 302 7.99 16.87 2.01
C TRP A 302 8.22 18.13 2.84
N GLY A 303 8.56 19.22 2.17
CA GLY A 303 9.04 20.45 2.78
C GLY A 303 10.48 20.39 3.28
N HIS A 304 11.08 21.56 3.52
CA HIS A 304 12.50 21.70 3.84
C HIS A 304 12.83 21.65 5.35
N ARG A 305 11.82 21.60 6.23
CA ARG A 305 12.02 21.52 7.69
C ARG A 305 12.50 20.13 8.15
N PRO A 306 13.04 20.00 9.39
CA PRO A 306 13.67 18.76 9.86
C PRO A 306 12.81 17.50 9.68
N GLY A 307 11.52 17.53 10.00
CA GLY A 307 10.67 16.35 9.87
C GLY A 307 10.47 15.85 8.44
N GLY A 308 10.26 16.76 7.47
CA GLY A 308 10.20 16.38 6.05
C GLY A 308 11.52 15.78 5.56
N ARG A 309 12.65 16.37 5.96
CA ARG A 309 13.99 15.85 5.67
C ARG A 309 14.24 14.48 6.31
N ARG A 310 13.76 14.29 7.53
CA ARG A 310 13.89 13.03 8.26
C ARG A 310 13.10 11.93 7.59
N TRP A 311 11.85 12.17 7.17
CA TRP A 311 11.06 11.20 6.42
C TRP A 311 11.73 10.79 5.10
N GLN A 312 12.27 11.74 4.34
CA GLN A 312 13.00 11.40 3.12
C GLN A 312 14.19 10.48 3.40
N GLN A 313 15.03 10.82 4.38
CA GLN A 313 16.15 9.95 4.81
C GLN A 313 15.67 8.59 5.33
N TRP A 314 14.49 8.55 5.96
CA TRP A 314 13.89 7.31 6.46
C TRP A 314 13.53 6.38 5.31
N LEU A 315 12.93 6.91 4.26
CA LEU A 315 12.47 6.18 3.08
C LEU A 315 13.59 5.81 2.10
N THR A 316 14.70 6.56 2.14
CA THR A 316 15.82 6.42 1.20
C THR A 316 17.11 6.18 1.98
N GLU A 317 18.23 6.75 1.53
CA GLU A 317 19.47 6.85 2.30
C GLU A 317 19.97 8.31 2.34
N PRO A 318 20.83 8.66 3.30
CA PRO A 318 21.44 9.99 3.34
C PRO A 318 22.14 10.33 2.02
N GLY A 319 21.99 11.58 1.56
CA GLY A 319 22.71 12.08 0.38
C GLY A 319 22.04 11.83 -0.97
N THR A 320 20.79 11.38 -1.01
CA THR A 320 20.08 11.06 -2.27
C THR A 320 19.46 12.25 -3.01
N GLY A 321 19.66 13.50 -2.57
CA GLY A 321 19.13 14.71 -3.23
C GLY A 321 17.64 15.00 -2.98
N GLY A 322 16.88 14.02 -2.47
CA GLY A 322 15.47 14.15 -2.17
C GLY A 322 14.55 14.06 -3.38
N TYR A 323 13.25 14.04 -3.15
CA TYR A 323 12.24 13.90 -4.21
C TYR A 323 10.93 14.58 -3.84
N CYS A 324 10.15 14.95 -4.83
CA CYS A 324 8.74 15.28 -4.68
C CYS A 324 7.91 14.30 -5.54
N GLU A 325 6.60 14.39 -5.42
CA GLU A 325 5.70 13.51 -6.17
C GLU A 325 4.77 14.34 -7.06
N ILE A 326 4.77 14.06 -8.35
CA ILE A 326 3.74 14.54 -9.28
C ILE A 326 2.81 13.39 -9.62
N GLN A 327 1.50 13.63 -9.64
CA GLN A 327 0.53 12.54 -9.79
C GLN A 327 -0.63 12.93 -10.69
N ALA A 328 -1.23 11.92 -11.34
CA ALA A 328 -2.45 12.05 -12.14
C ALA A 328 -3.51 11.06 -11.67
N GLY A 329 -4.78 11.49 -11.57
CA GLY A 329 -5.83 10.64 -11.00
C GLY A 329 -7.23 10.89 -11.58
N LEU A 330 -8.16 9.97 -11.29
CA LEU A 330 -9.53 10.02 -11.82
C LEU A 330 -10.35 11.20 -11.28
N ALA A 331 -10.13 11.59 -10.02
CA ALA A 331 -10.86 12.66 -9.36
C ALA A 331 -10.04 13.96 -9.27
N ARG A 332 -10.64 15.06 -8.78
CA ARG A 332 -9.90 16.33 -8.58
C ARG A 332 -8.83 16.19 -7.51
N THR A 333 -9.15 15.50 -6.42
CA THR A 333 -8.29 15.28 -5.26
C THR A 333 -8.21 13.79 -4.91
N GLN A 334 -7.22 13.39 -4.11
CA GLN A 334 -7.10 12.02 -3.61
C GLN A 334 -8.13 11.64 -2.55
N LEU A 335 -8.95 12.60 -2.09
CA LEU A 335 -9.94 12.37 -1.05
C LEU A 335 -11.29 11.86 -1.62
N GLU A 336 -11.43 11.86 -2.94
CA GLU A 336 -12.64 11.53 -3.68
C GLU A 336 -12.62 10.09 -4.20
N HIS A 337 -13.80 9.46 -4.25
CA HIS A 337 -14.01 8.18 -4.94
C HIS A 337 -15.03 8.38 -6.07
N VAL A 338 -14.70 7.90 -7.27
CA VAL A 338 -15.58 7.95 -8.44
C VAL A 338 -16.47 6.72 -8.45
N ARG A 339 -17.74 6.88 -8.76
CA ARG A 339 -18.67 5.77 -8.88
C ARG A 339 -18.44 5.04 -10.20
N LEU A 340 -18.12 3.74 -10.13
CA LEU A 340 -18.07 2.86 -11.29
C LEU A 340 -19.32 1.98 -11.29
N GLU A 341 -20.12 2.07 -12.35
CA GLU A 341 -21.43 1.38 -12.39
C GLU A 341 -21.26 -0.15 -12.46
N ALA A 342 -22.35 -0.87 -12.14
CA ALA A 342 -22.39 -2.32 -12.23
C ALA A 342 -22.00 -2.81 -13.63
N ARG A 343 -21.20 -3.88 -13.71
CA ARG A 343 -20.80 -4.53 -14.97
C ARG A 343 -20.26 -3.54 -16.01
N SER A 344 -19.47 -2.57 -15.54
CA SER A 344 -18.88 -1.53 -16.37
C SER A 344 -17.38 -1.47 -16.19
N GLU A 345 -16.73 -0.66 -17.01
CA GLU A 345 -15.29 -0.43 -16.94
C GLU A 345 -14.98 1.04 -17.19
N VAL A 346 -13.79 1.46 -16.75
CA VAL A 346 -13.22 2.76 -17.03
C VAL A 346 -11.77 2.56 -17.47
N SER A 347 -11.38 3.25 -18.53
CA SER A 347 -10.04 3.15 -19.11
C SER A 347 -9.54 4.50 -19.63
N TRP A 348 -8.23 4.61 -19.73
CA TRP A 348 -7.54 5.82 -20.19
C TRP A 348 -6.13 5.49 -20.65
N LEU A 349 -5.47 6.46 -21.27
CA LEU A 349 -4.05 6.39 -21.62
C LEU A 349 -3.26 7.47 -20.88
N GLU A 350 -2.09 7.10 -20.38
CA GLU A 350 -1.08 8.01 -19.87
C GLU A 350 0.19 7.95 -20.71
N ALA A 351 0.93 9.05 -20.75
CA ALA A 351 2.21 9.17 -21.43
C ALA A 351 3.23 9.88 -20.54
N TYR A 352 4.43 9.31 -20.48
CA TYR A 352 5.55 9.76 -19.64
C TYR A 352 6.79 9.93 -20.51
N GLY A 353 7.39 11.11 -20.53
CA GLY A 353 8.56 11.37 -21.37
C GLY A 353 9.32 12.63 -20.98
N PRO A 354 10.46 12.88 -21.61
CA PRO A 354 11.23 14.08 -21.37
C PRO A 354 10.49 15.31 -21.90
N LEU A 355 10.64 16.44 -21.22
CA LEU A 355 10.22 17.75 -21.73
C LEU A 355 11.37 18.74 -21.60
N ASP A 356 11.52 19.56 -22.64
CA ASP A 356 12.42 20.71 -22.68
C ASP A 356 11.58 21.97 -22.90
N ALA A 357 11.39 22.72 -21.82
CA ALA A 357 10.61 23.96 -21.81
C ALA A 357 11.12 24.95 -20.76
N PRO A 358 10.89 26.27 -20.95
CA PRO A 358 11.21 27.26 -19.93
C PRO A 358 10.50 26.97 -18.60
N SER A 359 11.27 26.70 -17.55
CA SER A 359 10.76 26.49 -16.18
C SER A 359 10.82 27.76 -15.33
N THR A 360 11.60 28.75 -15.75
CA THR A 360 11.81 30.03 -15.03
C THR A 360 10.93 31.14 -15.60
N GLY A 361 10.72 32.19 -14.80
CA GLY A 361 9.90 33.35 -15.16
C GLY A 361 8.48 33.30 -14.62
N GLU A 362 7.67 34.26 -15.09
CA GLU A 362 6.27 34.45 -14.71
C GLU A 362 5.41 33.21 -15.04
N TRP A 363 4.49 32.87 -14.14
CA TRP A 363 3.70 31.63 -14.21
C TRP A 363 2.96 31.43 -15.53
N PRO A 364 2.19 32.41 -16.05
CA PRO A 364 1.46 32.21 -17.31
C PRO A 364 2.37 31.94 -18.51
N GLN A 365 3.57 32.51 -18.52
CA GLN A 365 4.56 32.34 -19.59
C GLN A 365 5.21 30.96 -19.51
N ALA A 366 5.60 30.51 -18.30
CA ALA A 366 6.17 29.18 -18.09
C ALA A 366 5.18 28.07 -18.47
N VAL A 367 3.91 28.20 -18.03
CA VAL A 367 2.84 27.23 -18.36
C VAL A 367 2.60 27.18 -19.87
N ARG A 368 2.42 28.34 -20.55
CA ARG A 368 2.23 28.37 -22.01
C ARG A 368 3.43 27.79 -22.76
N GLY A 369 4.65 28.13 -22.35
CA GLY A 369 5.87 27.60 -22.95
C GLY A 369 5.97 26.08 -22.84
N ALA A 370 5.62 25.51 -21.68
CA ALA A 370 5.56 24.06 -21.48
C ALA A 370 4.47 23.41 -22.37
N GLU A 371 3.33 24.07 -22.55
CA GLU A 371 2.25 23.56 -23.40
C GLU A 371 2.60 23.54 -24.88
N ASP A 372 3.20 24.62 -25.39
CA ASP A 372 3.63 24.68 -26.79
C ASP A 372 4.69 23.61 -27.08
N ARG A 373 5.62 23.40 -26.13
CA ARG A 373 6.66 22.37 -26.21
C ARG A 373 6.07 20.96 -26.11
N LEU A 374 5.12 20.73 -25.21
CA LEU A 374 4.44 19.45 -25.09
C LEU A 374 3.59 19.14 -26.33
N GLU A 375 2.88 20.12 -26.90
CA GLU A 375 2.09 19.92 -28.11
C GLU A 375 2.99 19.61 -29.32
N THR A 376 4.19 20.19 -29.37
CA THR A 376 5.19 19.86 -30.39
C THR A 376 5.78 18.46 -30.20
N ALA A 377 6.13 18.08 -28.96
CA ALA A 377 6.77 16.80 -28.66
C ALA A 377 5.80 15.61 -28.71
N LEU A 378 4.57 15.81 -28.23
CA LEU A 378 3.51 14.82 -28.21
C LEU A 378 2.15 15.52 -28.33
N PRO A 379 1.61 15.70 -29.54
CA PRO A 379 0.31 16.34 -29.75
C PRO A 379 -0.81 15.67 -28.96
N ARG A 380 -1.78 16.44 -28.44
CA ARG A 380 -2.91 15.87 -27.68
C ARG A 380 -3.66 14.81 -28.50
N ALA A 381 -3.88 15.09 -29.79
CA ALA A 381 -4.53 14.15 -30.70
C ALA A 381 -3.78 12.82 -30.85
N ARG A 382 -2.45 12.81 -30.65
CA ARG A 382 -1.65 11.58 -30.72
C ARG A 382 -1.90 10.68 -29.50
N VAL A 383 -2.11 11.28 -28.31
CA VAL A 383 -2.48 10.53 -27.09
C VAL A 383 -3.88 9.92 -27.23
N GLU A 384 -4.85 10.70 -27.72
CA GLU A 384 -6.20 10.20 -27.99
C GLU A 384 -6.22 9.08 -29.05
N GLN A 385 -5.42 9.23 -30.12
CA GLN A 385 -5.28 8.19 -31.13
C GLN A 385 -4.61 6.93 -30.55
N ALA A 386 -3.53 7.07 -29.77
CA ALA A 386 -2.87 5.94 -29.14
C ALA A 386 -3.80 5.19 -28.17
N TYR A 387 -4.70 5.90 -27.48
CA TYR A 387 -5.74 5.29 -26.66
C TYR A 387 -6.72 4.46 -27.52
N ALA A 388 -7.22 5.05 -28.61
CA ALA A 388 -8.12 4.35 -29.54
C ALA A 388 -7.46 3.12 -30.19
N ASP A 389 -6.17 3.22 -30.52
CA ASP A 389 -5.37 2.12 -31.10
C ASP A 389 -5.12 1.00 -30.08
N TRP A 390 -4.93 1.35 -28.80
CA TRP A 390 -4.70 0.40 -27.72
C TRP A 390 -5.96 -0.35 -27.29
N LEU A 391 -7.12 0.30 -27.27
CA LEU A 391 -8.34 -0.26 -26.68
C LEU A 391 -8.72 -1.66 -27.23
N PRO A 392 -8.63 -1.96 -28.54
CA PRO A 392 -8.87 -3.32 -29.07
C PRO A 392 -7.92 -4.39 -28.52
N TYR A 393 -6.71 -4.01 -28.10
CA TYR A 393 -5.71 -4.92 -27.57
C TYR A 393 -5.86 -5.16 -26.06
N ALA A 394 -6.62 -4.31 -25.36
CA ALA A 394 -6.84 -4.42 -23.92
C ALA A 394 -7.40 -5.81 -23.53
N ASP A 395 -8.16 -6.47 -24.42
CA ASP A 395 -8.74 -7.81 -24.23
C ASP A 395 -7.91 -8.96 -24.80
N THR A 396 -6.73 -8.68 -25.37
CA THR A 396 -5.86 -9.72 -25.92
C THR A 396 -5.38 -10.64 -24.80
N GLU A 397 -5.61 -11.93 -24.94
CA GLU A 397 -5.12 -12.92 -23.97
C GLU A 397 -3.59 -12.97 -23.95
N PRO A 398 -2.97 -13.05 -22.76
CA PRO A 398 -1.52 -13.13 -22.64
C PRO A 398 -0.98 -14.44 -23.19
N VAL A 399 0.04 -14.33 -24.04
CA VAL A 399 0.68 -15.50 -24.67
C VAL A 399 1.85 -16.00 -23.82
N THR A 400 2.69 -15.09 -23.31
CA THR A 400 3.88 -15.43 -22.53
C THR A 400 3.82 -14.80 -21.16
N ILE A 401 3.59 -15.62 -20.13
CA ILE A 401 3.62 -15.19 -18.73
C ILE A 401 5.07 -14.92 -18.30
N LEU A 402 5.30 -13.70 -17.81
CA LEU A 402 6.58 -13.21 -17.33
C LEU A 402 6.74 -13.31 -15.81
N ALA A 403 5.67 -13.05 -15.06
CA ALA A 403 5.58 -13.17 -13.61
C ALA A 403 4.15 -13.53 -13.18
N ALA A 404 4.00 -14.09 -11.97
CA ALA A 404 2.71 -14.42 -11.38
C ALA A 404 2.42 -13.52 -10.17
N GLY A 405 1.19 -13.00 -10.12
CA GLY A 405 0.62 -12.31 -8.96
C GLY A 405 0.07 -13.29 -7.93
N SER A 406 -0.84 -12.78 -7.09
CA SER A 406 -1.46 -13.55 -6.01
C SER A 406 -2.51 -14.55 -6.49
N GLY A 407 -2.87 -15.51 -5.63
CA GLY A 407 -3.97 -16.45 -5.87
C GLY A 407 -5.37 -15.86 -5.66
N TRP A 408 -5.51 -14.63 -5.15
CA TRP A 408 -6.81 -14.11 -4.72
C TRP A 408 -7.76 -13.85 -5.89
N GLY A 409 -7.26 -13.26 -6.99
CA GLY A 409 -8.09 -13.09 -8.20
C GLY A 409 -8.57 -14.41 -8.80
N ALA A 410 -7.76 -15.48 -8.70
CA ALA A 410 -8.15 -16.81 -9.18
C ALA A 410 -9.30 -17.40 -8.35
N LEU A 411 -9.32 -17.12 -7.04
CA LEU A 411 -10.39 -17.56 -6.15
C LEU A 411 -11.71 -16.83 -6.45
N GLU A 412 -11.65 -15.53 -6.69
CA GLU A 412 -12.83 -14.71 -7.05
C GLU A 412 -13.40 -15.07 -8.43
N VAL A 413 -12.52 -15.33 -9.41
CA VAL A 413 -12.92 -15.85 -10.73
C VAL A 413 -13.57 -17.23 -10.61
N LEU A 414 -13.00 -18.13 -9.80
CA LEU A 414 -13.55 -19.46 -9.58
C LEU A 414 -14.94 -19.42 -8.93
N HIS A 415 -15.19 -18.48 -8.01
CA HIS A 415 -16.50 -18.31 -7.38
C HIS A 415 -17.55 -17.75 -8.35
N SER A 416 -17.19 -16.75 -9.15
CA SER A 416 -18.14 -16.04 -10.02
C SER A 416 -18.44 -16.75 -11.35
N ASP A 417 -17.65 -17.77 -11.72
CA ASP A 417 -17.60 -18.34 -13.10
C ASP A 417 -17.39 -17.25 -14.17
N GLY A 418 -16.81 -16.12 -13.75
CA GLY A 418 -16.66 -14.92 -14.56
C GLY A 418 -15.44 -15.01 -15.47
N LYS A 419 -15.59 -14.57 -16.72
CA LYS A 419 -14.45 -14.39 -17.63
C LYS A 419 -14.03 -12.93 -17.63
N LEU A 420 -12.73 -12.68 -17.44
CA LEU A 420 -12.11 -11.37 -17.57
C LEU A 420 -11.13 -11.39 -18.76
N PRO A 421 -11.61 -11.07 -19.98
CA PRO A 421 -10.78 -11.11 -21.17
C PRO A 421 -9.50 -10.28 -21.01
N GLY A 422 -8.37 -10.88 -21.39
CA GLY A 422 -7.05 -10.25 -21.35
C GLY A 422 -6.37 -10.20 -19.98
N THR A 423 -7.06 -10.57 -18.89
CA THR A 423 -6.50 -10.59 -17.52
C THR A 423 -6.82 -11.92 -16.83
N PRO A 424 -6.21 -13.04 -17.27
CA PRO A 424 -6.52 -14.36 -16.73
C PRO A 424 -5.98 -14.52 -15.31
N PHE A 425 -6.77 -15.16 -14.45
CA PHE A 425 -6.37 -15.58 -13.11
C PHE A 425 -6.43 -17.11 -13.01
N PRO A 426 -5.36 -17.83 -13.38
CA PRO A 426 -5.41 -19.28 -13.47
C PRO A 426 -5.48 -19.93 -12.09
N GLU A 427 -6.27 -21.00 -11.94
CA GLU A 427 -6.36 -21.77 -10.67
C GLU A 427 -4.99 -22.28 -10.17
N SER A 428 -3.99 -22.38 -11.05
CA SER A 428 -2.62 -22.75 -10.68
C SER A 428 -1.93 -21.74 -9.75
N THR A 429 -2.46 -20.53 -9.59
CA THR A 429 -1.93 -19.54 -8.63
C THR A 429 -2.53 -19.68 -7.23
N LEU A 430 -3.52 -20.55 -7.03
CA LEU A 430 -4.12 -20.81 -5.72
C LEU A 430 -3.11 -21.50 -4.80
N GLY A 431 -2.78 -20.85 -3.68
CA GLY A 431 -1.83 -21.35 -2.69
C GLY A 431 -2.46 -21.76 -1.37
N GLU A 432 -1.64 -21.86 -0.33
CA GLU A 432 -2.05 -22.27 1.02
C GLU A 432 -3.14 -21.35 1.59
N ALA A 433 -3.01 -20.03 1.39
CA ALA A 433 -3.95 -19.05 1.93
C ALA A 433 -5.36 -19.16 1.30
N GLN A 434 -5.47 -19.57 0.03
CA GLN A 434 -6.75 -19.73 -0.67
C GLN A 434 -7.35 -21.13 -0.48
N THR A 435 -6.55 -22.13 -0.12
CA THR A 435 -6.98 -23.54 -0.08
C THR A 435 -8.21 -23.78 0.82
N PRO A 436 -8.31 -23.25 2.05
CA PRO A 436 -9.51 -23.39 2.88
C PRO A 436 -10.77 -22.79 2.24
N TRP A 437 -10.63 -21.65 1.57
CA TRP A 437 -11.73 -20.94 0.91
C TRP A 437 -12.20 -21.65 -0.36
N ARG A 438 -11.26 -22.25 -1.11
CA ARG A 438 -11.61 -23.14 -2.23
C ARG A 438 -12.38 -24.38 -1.76
N GLU A 439 -12.02 -24.94 -0.60
CA GLU A 439 -12.76 -26.06 -0.02
C GLU A 439 -14.17 -25.66 0.42
N LEU A 440 -14.31 -24.49 1.08
CA LEU A 440 -15.62 -23.90 1.38
C LEU A 440 -16.44 -23.73 0.10
N LEU A 441 -15.84 -23.20 -0.97
CA LEU A 441 -16.49 -23.04 -2.28
C LEU A 441 -17.02 -24.36 -2.85
N ARG A 442 -16.23 -25.44 -2.74
CA ARG A 442 -16.55 -26.75 -3.35
C ARG A 442 -17.50 -27.60 -2.52
N THR A 443 -17.42 -27.50 -1.19
CA THR A 443 -18.09 -28.45 -0.27
C THR A 443 -19.11 -27.79 0.65
N GLY A 444 -19.16 -26.46 0.70
CA GLY A 444 -19.95 -25.71 1.69
C GLY A 444 -19.41 -25.81 3.12
N SER A 445 -18.19 -26.32 3.31
CA SER A 445 -17.56 -26.47 4.62
C SER A 445 -16.16 -25.86 4.65
N LEU A 446 -15.89 -25.02 5.64
CA LEU A 446 -14.54 -24.51 5.90
C LEU A 446 -13.77 -25.54 6.73
N PRO A 447 -12.59 -26.01 6.29
CA PRO A 447 -11.86 -27.08 6.98
C PRO A 447 -11.27 -26.58 8.30
N GLU A 448 -11.51 -27.34 9.37
CA GLU A 448 -10.88 -27.12 10.68
C GLU A 448 -9.38 -27.48 10.63
N PRO A 449 -8.48 -26.61 11.13
CA PRO A 449 -7.07 -26.95 11.26
C PRO A 449 -6.85 -28.19 12.15
N SER A 450 -6.03 -29.14 11.69
CA SER A 450 -5.69 -30.35 12.45
C SER A 450 -4.86 -30.08 13.71
N ARG A 451 -4.22 -28.91 13.79
CA ARG A 451 -3.43 -28.43 14.92
C ARG A 451 -3.73 -26.96 15.17
N VAL A 452 -3.50 -26.50 16.40
CA VAL A 452 -3.58 -25.07 16.72
C VAL A 452 -2.58 -24.31 15.86
N ARG A 453 -3.07 -23.39 15.06
CA ARG A 453 -2.30 -22.49 14.19
C ARG A 453 -2.96 -21.12 14.13
N PRO A 454 -2.26 -20.07 13.67
CA PRO A 454 -2.91 -18.78 13.40
C PRO A 454 -4.11 -18.98 12.45
N PRO A 455 -5.28 -18.35 12.68
CA PRO A 455 -6.52 -18.69 11.96
C PRO A 455 -6.50 -18.50 10.44
N GLY A 456 -5.55 -17.72 9.90
CA GLY A 456 -5.44 -17.43 8.46
C GLY A 456 -6.25 -16.21 8.02
N GLU A 457 -6.22 -15.91 6.73
CA GLU A 457 -6.94 -14.77 6.14
C GLU A 457 -8.44 -14.95 6.16
N SER A 458 -9.16 -13.87 6.44
CA SER A 458 -10.62 -13.81 6.44
C SER A 458 -11.13 -13.08 5.22
N LEU A 459 -11.92 -13.76 4.39
CA LEU A 459 -12.66 -13.11 3.31
C LEU A 459 -13.94 -12.48 3.87
N VAL A 460 -14.26 -11.29 3.36
CA VAL A 460 -15.33 -10.43 3.90
C VAL A 460 -16.34 -9.97 2.85
N ALA A 461 -16.14 -10.35 1.58
CA ALA A 461 -17.11 -10.05 0.54
C ALA A 461 -18.46 -10.74 0.87
N PRO A 462 -19.59 -10.15 0.46
CA PRO A 462 -20.92 -10.66 0.82
C PRO A 462 -21.13 -12.15 0.50
N HIS A 463 -20.67 -12.60 -0.66
CA HIS A 463 -20.85 -14.00 -1.06
C HIS A 463 -20.06 -14.98 -0.17
N TRP A 464 -18.83 -14.65 0.25
CA TRP A 464 -18.08 -15.46 1.21
C TRP A 464 -18.75 -15.50 2.58
N ARG A 465 -19.34 -14.38 3.00
CA ARG A 465 -20.13 -14.32 4.24
C ARG A 465 -21.34 -15.24 4.15
N ASP A 466 -22.11 -15.19 3.07
CA ASP A 466 -23.31 -16.02 2.88
C ASP A 466 -22.96 -17.52 2.94
N MET A 467 -21.82 -17.91 2.36
CA MET A 467 -21.29 -19.27 2.47
C MET A 467 -20.92 -19.65 3.90
N LEU A 468 -20.28 -18.75 4.66
CA LEU A 468 -19.97 -18.99 6.07
C LEU A 468 -21.22 -19.07 6.96
N GLU A 469 -22.29 -18.33 6.63
CA GLU A 469 -23.56 -18.38 7.37
C GLU A 469 -24.30 -19.72 7.21
N THR A 470 -24.03 -20.44 6.10
CA THR A 470 -24.63 -21.74 5.81
C THR A 470 -23.71 -22.93 6.12
N ALA A 471 -22.41 -22.70 6.29
CA ALA A 471 -21.43 -23.71 6.65
C ALA A 471 -21.64 -24.24 8.09
N PRO A 472 -21.13 -25.46 8.42
CA PRO A 472 -21.18 -25.98 9.77
C PRO A 472 -20.55 -25.03 10.80
N ALA A 473 -21.25 -24.81 11.92
CA ALA A 473 -20.85 -23.90 13.01
C ALA A 473 -19.68 -24.44 13.86
N THR A 474 -18.52 -24.60 13.22
CA THR A 474 -17.24 -24.96 13.85
C THR A 474 -16.56 -23.71 14.42
N PRO A 475 -15.69 -23.82 15.45
CA PRO A 475 -14.96 -22.66 15.96
C PRO A 475 -14.24 -21.83 14.89
N HIS A 476 -13.65 -22.47 13.88
CA HIS A 476 -12.94 -21.80 12.78
C HIS A 476 -13.90 -21.07 11.84
N THR A 477 -15.00 -21.72 11.44
CA THR A 477 -16.08 -21.07 10.65
C THR A 477 -16.64 -19.85 11.37
N GLU A 478 -16.95 -19.98 12.67
CA GLU A 478 -17.50 -18.90 13.48
C GLU A 478 -16.52 -17.73 13.69
N TYR A 479 -15.22 -18.01 13.78
CA TYR A 479 -14.19 -16.99 13.82
C TYR A 479 -14.23 -16.11 12.56
N HIS A 480 -14.19 -16.75 11.39
CA HIS A 480 -14.20 -16.06 10.10
C HIS A 480 -15.55 -15.37 9.82
N LEU A 481 -16.66 -16.03 10.15
CA LEU A 481 -18.00 -15.45 10.04
C LEU A 481 -18.12 -14.19 10.87
N GLY A 482 -17.64 -14.21 12.12
CA GLY A 482 -17.66 -13.04 12.97
C GLY A 482 -16.82 -11.88 12.41
N ILE A 483 -15.72 -12.16 11.71
CA ILE A 483 -14.91 -11.12 11.04
C ILE A 483 -15.66 -10.52 9.84
N ALA A 484 -16.29 -11.36 9.01
CA ALA A 484 -17.10 -10.89 7.89
C ALA A 484 -18.31 -10.06 8.37
N GLN A 485 -18.99 -10.49 9.44
CA GLN A 485 -20.05 -9.73 10.10
C GLN A 485 -19.54 -8.40 10.69
N TRP A 486 -18.35 -8.40 11.30
CA TRP A 486 -17.74 -7.18 11.84
C TRP A 486 -17.45 -6.16 10.74
N HIS A 487 -16.89 -6.63 9.61
CA HIS A 487 -16.61 -5.81 8.43
C HIS A 487 -17.89 -5.21 7.84
N ALA A 488 -18.96 -6.01 7.73
CA ALA A 488 -20.27 -5.56 7.24
C ALA A 488 -21.00 -4.60 8.19
N GLY A 489 -20.46 -4.35 9.40
CA GLY A 489 -21.09 -3.48 10.41
C GLY A 489 -22.07 -4.19 11.35
N ASP A 490 -22.26 -5.51 11.20
CA ASP A 490 -23.15 -6.33 12.03
C ASP A 490 -22.48 -6.72 13.37
N ARG A 491 -22.11 -5.70 14.14
CA ARG A 491 -21.27 -5.82 15.36
C ARG A 491 -21.84 -6.80 16.38
N ALA A 492 -23.15 -6.81 16.58
CA ALA A 492 -23.80 -7.71 17.54
C ALA A 492 -23.77 -9.18 17.09
N GLN A 493 -23.90 -9.44 15.78
CA GLN A 493 -23.78 -10.79 15.22
C GLN A 493 -22.34 -11.29 15.32
N ALA A 494 -21.37 -10.42 14.99
CA ALA A 494 -19.95 -10.73 15.10
C ALA A 494 -19.57 -11.22 16.51
N VAL A 495 -19.98 -10.46 17.54
CA VAL A 495 -19.76 -10.82 18.94
C VAL A 495 -20.41 -12.17 19.29
N ARG A 496 -21.65 -12.41 18.86
CA ARG A 496 -22.34 -13.69 19.10
C ARG A 496 -21.61 -14.88 18.46
N SER A 497 -21.12 -14.73 17.24
CA SER A 497 -20.34 -15.76 16.54
C SER A 497 -19.06 -16.10 17.32
N TRP A 498 -18.32 -15.07 17.75
CA TRP A 498 -17.10 -15.27 18.54
C TRP A 498 -17.36 -15.89 19.92
N GLU A 499 -18.42 -15.48 20.63
CA GLU A 499 -18.82 -16.09 21.91
C GLU A 499 -19.25 -17.56 21.76
N ARG A 500 -19.92 -17.89 20.64
CA ARG A 500 -20.30 -19.27 20.31
C ARG A 500 -19.09 -20.15 20.06
N ALA A 501 -18.13 -19.67 19.26
CA ALA A 501 -16.87 -20.36 18.99
C ALA A 501 -16.05 -20.58 20.28
N LEU A 502 -16.01 -19.58 21.17
CA LEU A 502 -15.15 -19.56 22.34
C LEU A 502 -15.40 -20.73 23.29
N ARG A 503 -16.62 -21.28 23.31
CA ARG A 503 -17.00 -22.42 24.16
C ARG A 503 -16.43 -23.76 23.69
N ARG A 504 -16.01 -23.86 22.43
CA ARG A 504 -15.58 -25.11 21.78
C ARG A 504 -14.18 -25.05 21.18
N ALA A 505 -13.59 -23.86 21.09
CA ALA A 505 -12.31 -23.65 20.43
C ALA A 505 -11.14 -24.32 21.20
N PRO A 506 -10.24 -25.03 20.51
CA PRO A 506 -9.04 -25.62 21.14
C PRO A 506 -8.05 -24.55 21.60
N ALA A 507 -8.01 -23.40 20.90
CA ALA A 507 -7.28 -22.20 21.30
C ALA A 507 -8.25 -21.01 21.35
N ARG A 508 -8.27 -20.31 22.47
CA ARG A 508 -9.24 -19.25 22.77
C ARG A 508 -8.73 -17.87 22.38
N TRP A 509 -7.41 -17.68 22.32
CA TRP A 509 -6.78 -16.39 22.07
C TRP A 509 -7.31 -15.62 20.84
N PRO A 510 -7.61 -16.22 19.66
CA PRO A 510 -8.05 -15.42 18.52
C PRO A 510 -9.42 -14.79 18.76
N LEU A 511 -10.31 -15.55 19.40
CA LEU A 511 -11.67 -15.17 19.73
C LEU A 511 -11.69 -14.15 20.87
N LEU A 512 -10.87 -14.37 21.90
CA LEU A 512 -10.69 -13.41 23.00
C LEU A 512 -10.17 -12.07 22.49
N ARG A 513 -9.22 -12.08 21.55
CA ARG A 513 -8.73 -10.86 20.90
C ARG A 513 -9.84 -10.16 20.12
N CYS A 514 -10.64 -10.87 19.33
CA CYS A 514 -11.79 -10.26 18.63
C CYS A 514 -12.81 -9.63 19.60
N LEU A 515 -13.11 -10.29 20.71
CA LEU A 515 -13.99 -9.76 21.76
C LEU A 515 -13.38 -8.56 22.50
N ALA A 516 -12.05 -8.54 22.68
CA ALA A 516 -11.33 -7.41 23.24
C ALA A 516 -11.39 -6.18 22.32
N VAL A 517 -11.28 -6.39 21.00
CA VAL A 517 -11.51 -5.33 20.01
C VAL A 517 -12.94 -4.80 20.13
N ALA A 518 -13.94 -5.68 20.21
CA ALA A 518 -15.34 -5.30 20.35
C ALA A 518 -15.58 -4.42 21.59
N ASP A 519 -15.05 -4.82 22.74
CA ASP A 519 -15.13 -4.04 23.98
C ASP A 519 -14.48 -2.67 23.85
N ARG A 520 -13.27 -2.63 23.28
CA ARG A 520 -12.54 -1.38 23.09
C ARG A 520 -13.34 -0.43 22.21
N THR A 521 -13.91 -0.92 21.11
CA THR A 521 -14.72 -0.12 20.19
C THR A 521 -16.02 0.35 20.83
N SER A 522 -16.60 -0.41 21.75
CA SER A 522 -17.75 -0.01 22.57
C SER A 522 -17.37 0.84 23.80
N GLY A 523 -16.12 1.29 23.94
CA GLY A 523 -15.66 2.14 25.05
C GLY A 523 -15.40 1.42 26.38
N HIS A 524 -15.49 0.09 26.43
CA HIS A 524 -15.29 -0.71 27.64
C HIS A 524 -13.80 -1.04 27.81
N HIS A 525 -12.98 -0.01 28.07
CA HIS A 525 -11.52 -0.13 28.04
C HIS A 525 -10.92 -1.11 29.06
N GLU A 526 -11.46 -1.19 30.28
CA GLU A 526 -11.01 -2.16 31.30
C GLU A 526 -11.28 -3.61 30.88
N ARG A 527 -12.51 -3.88 30.43
CA ARG A 527 -12.91 -5.21 29.96
C ARG A 527 -12.13 -5.64 28.72
N ALA A 528 -11.85 -4.68 27.82
CA ALA A 528 -10.97 -4.91 26.68
C ALA A 528 -9.56 -5.30 27.14
N ALA A 529 -8.96 -4.56 28.08
CA ALA A 529 -7.63 -4.83 28.59
C ALA A 529 -7.53 -6.21 29.27
N GLU A 530 -8.55 -6.59 30.06
CA GLU A 530 -8.68 -7.93 30.64
C GLU A 530 -8.75 -9.02 29.56
N ARG A 531 -9.62 -8.87 28.54
CA ARG A 531 -9.71 -9.85 27.45
C ARG A 531 -8.45 -9.95 26.60
N TYR A 532 -7.73 -8.85 26.40
CA TYR A 532 -6.42 -8.88 25.73
C TYR A 532 -5.36 -9.62 26.56
N LEU A 533 -5.38 -9.45 27.89
CA LEU A 533 -4.49 -10.18 28.79
C LEU A 533 -4.82 -11.68 28.77
N ASP A 534 -6.09 -12.05 28.89
CA ASP A 534 -6.55 -13.44 28.78
C ASP A 534 -6.17 -14.07 27.42
N ALA A 535 -6.31 -13.31 26.33
CA ALA A 535 -5.90 -13.74 25.01
C ALA A 535 -4.39 -14.02 24.95
N PHE A 536 -3.57 -13.11 25.49
CA PHE A 536 -2.12 -13.27 25.50
C PHE A 536 -1.67 -14.45 26.36
N ASP A 537 -2.31 -14.64 27.52
CA ASP A 537 -2.05 -15.78 28.39
C ASP A 537 -2.43 -17.11 27.73
N ASP A 538 -3.55 -17.15 27.02
CA ASP A 538 -3.96 -18.33 26.26
C ASP A 538 -3.02 -18.62 25.10
N LEU A 539 -2.54 -17.60 24.40
CA LEU A 539 -1.51 -17.74 23.36
C LEU A 539 -0.23 -18.37 23.92
N CYS A 540 0.30 -17.88 25.03
CA CYS A 540 1.50 -18.46 25.63
C CYS A 540 1.30 -19.92 26.08
N ARG A 541 0.12 -20.26 26.61
CA ARG A 541 -0.21 -21.66 26.95
C ARG A 541 -0.28 -22.53 25.71
N ALA A 542 -0.84 -22.03 24.61
CA ALA A 542 -0.88 -22.75 23.34
C ALA A 542 0.53 -23.00 22.78
N LEU A 543 1.41 -21.99 22.84
CA LEU A 543 2.80 -22.11 22.40
C LEU A 543 3.60 -23.11 23.24
N GLY A 544 3.40 -23.14 24.56
CA GLY A 544 4.06 -24.11 25.45
C GLY A 544 3.58 -25.56 25.27
N ARG A 545 2.55 -25.81 24.46
CA ARG A 545 2.07 -27.15 24.08
C ARG A 545 2.54 -27.59 22.70
N LEU A 546 3.22 -26.71 21.94
CA LEU A 546 3.78 -27.08 20.65
C LEU A 546 5.03 -27.95 20.89
N PRO A 547 5.21 -29.05 20.13
CA PRO A 547 6.40 -29.90 20.26
C PRO A 547 7.67 -29.10 19.98
N HIS A 548 8.70 -29.28 20.80
CA HIS A 548 9.95 -28.54 20.71
C HIS A 548 11.02 -29.40 20.04
N GLY A 549 11.09 -29.38 18.71
CA GLY A 549 12.19 -29.98 17.94
C GLY A 549 12.04 -31.48 17.60
N PRO A 550 13.03 -32.06 16.90
CA PRO A 550 12.90 -33.36 16.22
C PRO A 550 12.84 -34.58 17.16
N GLU A 551 13.14 -34.43 18.45
CA GLU A 551 13.06 -35.52 19.43
C GLU A 551 11.61 -35.90 19.79
N ASP A 552 10.67 -34.95 19.70
CA ASP A 552 9.23 -35.18 19.96
C ASP A 552 8.46 -35.70 18.74
N ALA A 553 9.09 -35.74 17.55
CA ALA A 553 8.46 -36.16 16.29
C ALA A 553 8.63 -37.66 15.98
N ALA A 554 9.38 -38.40 16.79
CA ALA A 554 9.74 -39.80 16.54
C ALA A 554 8.55 -40.80 16.65
N ASP A 555 7.40 -40.36 17.17
CA ASP A 555 6.20 -41.21 17.35
C ASP A 555 5.09 -40.99 16.29
N ALA A 556 5.35 -40.21 15.24
CA ALA A 556 4.41 -40.07 14.13
C ALA A 556 4.59 -41.21 13.11
N PRO A 557 3.53 -41.96 12.72
CA PRO A 557 3.64 -43.01 11.72
C PRO A 557 4.01 -42.37 10.36
N ALA A 558 5.09 -42.87 9.75
CA ALA A 558 5.59 -42.40 8.46
C ALA A 558 4.51 -42.56 7.37
N PRO A 559 4.29 -41.56 6.51
CA PRO A 559 3.45 -41.72 5.33
C PRO A 559 4.17 -42.56 4.28
N ASP A 560 3.41 -43.47 3.66
CA ASP A 560 3.82 -44.32 2.55
C ASP A 560 4.09 -43.45 1.31
N LEU A 561 5.36 -43.41 0.86
CA LEU A 561 5.78 -42.69 -0.34
C LEU A 561 6.04 -43.70 -1.46
N GLY A 562 5.13 -43.72 -2.43
CA GLY A 562 5.35 -44.35 -3.73
C GLY A 562 6.20 -43.45 -4.63
N ASP A 563 7.18 -44.06 -5.30
CA ASP A 563 8.12 -43.43 -6.22
C ASP A 563 7.43 -42.74 -7.42
N GLY A 564 7.95 -41.57 -7.82
CA GLY A 564 7.59 -40.88 -9.07
C GLY A 564 8.49 -39.68 -9.38
N ASP A 565 9.35 -39.84 -10.39
CA ASP A 565 10.42 -38.93 -10.82
C ASP A 565 10.00 -37.50 -11.22
N GLY A 566 10.93 -36.57 -11.01
CA GLY A 566 10.71 -35.11 -11.05
C GLY A 566 11.00 -34.38 -12.37
N HIS A 567 10.56 -33.12 -12.41
CA HIS A 567 11.07 -32.04 -13.26
C HIS A 567 10.92 -30.69 -12.53
N GLY A 568 12.03 -29.94 -12.43
CA GLY A 568 12.21 -28.79 -11.54
C GLY A 568 11.65 -27.47 -12.05
N GLY A 569 10.96 -26.76 -11.16
CA GLY A 569 10.70 -25.32 -11.23
C GLY A 569 11.31 -24.65 -10.00
N GLY A 570 12.22 -23.70 -10.21
CA GLY A 570 12.81 -22.88 -9.15
C GLY A 570 11.78 -21.90 -8.59
N GLY A 571 11.05 -22.32 -7.56
CA GLY A 571 10.28 -21.46 -6.68
C GLY A 571 11.03 -21.28 -5.37
N PHE A 572 10.94 -20.09 -4.77
CA PHE A 572 11.34 -19.84 -3.39
C PHE A 572 10.62 -20.85 -2.47
N GLY A 573 11.34 -21.87 -2.02
CA GLY A 573 10.82 -22.94 -1.18
C GLY A 573 11.95 -23.72 -0.49
N GLY A 574 11.91 -23.73 0.84
CA GLY A 574 12.88 -24.34 1.76
C GLY A 574 13.21 -23.31 2.83
N ASP A 575 12.59 -23.31 4.02
CA ASP A 575 12.59 -24.42 4.97
C ASP A 575 11.21 -24.72 5.59
N GLY A 576 10.68 -25.92 5.31
CA GLY A 576 9.37 -26.42 5.78
C GLY A 576 9.26 -26.72 7.28
N TYR A 577 10.22 -26.32 8.11
CA TYR A 577 10.13 -26.37 9.58
C TYR A 577 10.42 -25.02 10.26
N GLY A 578 10.83 -24.00 9.51
CA GLY A 578 11.06 -22.63 10.01
C GLY A 578 9.83 -21.70 9.91
N GLY A 579 8.88 -22.03 9.03
CA GLY A 579 7.71 -21.19 8.72
C GLY A 579 6.77 -20.97 9.90
N ASP A 580 6.48 -22.03 10.68
CA ASP A 580 5.60 -21.94 11.85
C ASP A 580 6.22 -21.06 12.95
N GLY A 581 7.53 -21.15 13.18
CA GLY A 581 8.22 -20.34 14.17
C GLY A 581 8.17 -18.84 13.86
N ALA A 582 8.36 -18.47 12.60
CA ALA A 582 8.23 -17.09 12.14
C ALA A 582 6.78 -16.58 12.26
N ALA A 583 5.80 -17.40 11.87
CA ALA A 583 4.38 -17.06 11.97
C ALA A 583 3.94 -16.86 13.44
N TRP A 584 4.37 -17.74 14.36
CA TRP A 584 4.07 -17.60 15.78
C TRP A 584 4.76 -16.39 16.41
N THR A 585 6.00 -16.09 16.02
CA THR A 585 6.68 -14.85 16.45
C THR A 585 5.91 -13.61 15.98
N ALA A 586 5.36 -13.63 14.76
CA ALA A 586 4.50 -12.56 14.26
C ALA A 586 3.17 -12.44 15.03
N VAL A 587 2.55 -13.57 15.42
CA VAL A 587 1.35 -13.56 16.30
C VAL A 587 1.68 -12.96 17.66
N GLN A 588 2.79 -13.37 18.28
CA GLN A 588 3.23 -12.83 19.58
C GLN A 588 3.50 -11.33 19.51
N ALA A 589 4.15 -10.86 18.44
CA ALA A 589 4.36 -9.43 18.21
C ALA A 589 3.02 -8.69 18.02
N ALA A 590 2.14 -9.18 17.15
CA ALA A 590 0.87 -8.52 16.86
C ALA A 590 -0.04 -8.44 18.09
N LEU A 591 -0.27 -9.57 18.78
CA LEU A 591 -1.11 -9.64 19.97
C LEU A 591 -0.46 -8.90 21.14
N GLY A 592 0.85 -9.08 21.35
CA GLY A 592 1.59 -8.39 22.40
C GLY A 592 1.49 -6.86 22.27
N ARG A 593 1.61 -6.33 21.04
CA ARG A 593 1.44 -4.88 20.77
C ARG A 593 0.04 -4.39 21.14
N GLU A 594 -1.01 -5.12 20.75
CA GLU A 594 -2.39 -4.75 21.09
C GLU A 594 -2.65 -4.82 22.61
N THR A 595 -2.16 -5.86 23.27
CA THR A 595 -2.30 -6.08 24.71
C THR A 595 -1.56 -5.01 25.51
N LEU A 596 -0.29 -4.71 25.19
CA LEU A 596 0.48 -3.65 25.84
C LEU A 596 -0.23 -2.29 25.74
N ARG A 597 -0.70 -1.94 24.53
CA ARG A 597 -1.42 -0.68 24.28
C ARG A 597 -2.72 -0.62 25.10
N ALA A 598 -3.46 -1.72 25.21
CA ALA A 598 -4.70 -1.77 25.98
C ALA A 598 -4.45 -1.62 27.49
N LEU A 599 -3.45 -2.31 28.05
CA LEU A 599 -3.11 -2.28 29.47
C LEU A 599 -2.54 -0.92 29.91
N LEU A 600 -1.63 -0.34 29.11
CA LEU A 600 -1.09 1.01 29.38
C LEU A 600 -2.19 2.07 29.37
N ARG A 601 -3.17 1.97 28.47
CA ARG A 601 -4.31 2.89 28.39
C ARG A 601 -5.14 2.94 29.69
N VAL A 602 -5.30 1.79 30.35
CA VAL A 602 -6.02 1.69 31.63
C VAL A 602 -5.10 1.72 32.85
N ARG A 603 -3.82 2.08 32.67
CA ARG A 603 -2.81 2.20 33.73
C ARG A 603 -2.56 0.89 34.50
N ARG A 604 -2.78 -0.26 33.88
CA ARG A 604 -2.41 -1.58 34.42
C ARG A 604 -0.93 -1.88 34.12
N THR A 605 -0.04 -1.03 34.65
CA THR A 605 1.40 -1.01 34.32
C THR A 605 2.09 -2.34 34.65
N ALA A 606 1.78 -2.96 35.79
CA ALA A 606 2.38 -4.23 36.20
C ALA A 606 2.02 -5.39 35.24
N ASP A 607 0.78 -5.45 34.78
CA ASP A 607 0.35 -6.46 33.82
C ASP A 607 1.00 -6.22 32.45
N ALA A 608 1.12 -4.96 32.04
CA ALA A 608 1.80 -4.60 30.80
C ALA A 608 3.29 -4.99 30.84
N ARG A 609 3.98 -4.76 31.97
CA ARG A 609 5.35 -5.23 32.22
C ARG A 609 5.44 -6.76 32.09
N ALA A 610 4.54 -7.50 32.73
CA ALA A 610 4.52 -8.96 32.69
C ALA A 610 4.30 -9.51 31.26
N VAL A 611 3.42 -8.89 30.47
CA VAL A 611 3.23 -9.22 29.05
C VAL A 611 4.52 -9.00 28.27
N ARG A 612 5.15 -7.83 28.43
CA ARG A 612 6.41 -7.51 27.76
C ARG A 612 7.50 -8.52 28.10
N ASP A 613 7.66 -8.88 29.36
CA ASP A 613 8.75 -9.76 29.82
C ASP A 613 8.60 -11.19 29.27
N ARG A 614 7.38 -11.60 28.90
CA ARG A 614 7.09 -12.89 28.27
C ARG A 614 7.17 -12.87 26.74
N LEU A 615 7.38 -11.72 26.11
CA LEU A 615 7.64 -11.66 24.66
C LEU A 615 9.05 -12.17 24.34
N PRO A 616 9.24 -12.83 23.17
CA PRO A 616 10.56 -13.29 22.74
C PRO A 616 11.56 -12.12 22.66
N PRO A 617 12.86 -12.34 22.97
CA PRO A 617 13.89 -11.30 22.87
C PRO A 617 13.88 -10.55 21.52
N ALA A 618 13.81 -11.29 20.41
CA ALA A 618 13.76 -10.73 19.06
C ALA A 618 12.53 -9.83 18.79
N VAL A 619 11.44 -9.99 19.54
CA VAL A 619 10.27 -9.09 19.48
C VAL A 619 10.52 -7.86 20.34
N ARG A 620 11.08 -8.05 21.55
CA ARG A 620 11.35 -6.97 22.51
C ARG A 620 12.37 -5.95 22.02
N GLU A 621 13.27 -6.36 21.15
CA GLU A 621 14.33 -5.53 20.55
C GLU A 621 13.83 -4.67 19.37
N ARG A 622 12.68 -5.00 18.77
CA ARG A 622 12.09 -4.19 17.69
C ARG A 622 11.76 -2.80 18.20
N GLY A 623 11.95 -1.76 17.37
CA GLY A 623 11.79 -0.37 17.78
C GLY A 623 10.44 -0.05 18.42
N ARG A 624 9.33 -0.61 17.92
CA ARG A 624 8.00 -0.43 18.52
C ARG A 624 7.92 -0.92 19.97
N PHE A 625 8.60 -2.02 20.29
CA PHE A 625 8.64 -2.57 21.64
C PHE A 625 9.66 -1.87 22.54
N ARG A 626 10.72 -1.28 21.96
CA ARG A 626 11.58 -0.32 22.67
C ARG A 626 10.82 0.96 23.00
N LEU A 627 9.94 1.43 22.12
CA LEU A 627 9.06 2.56 22.41
C LEU A 627 8.07 2.23 23.56
N PHE A 628 7.47 1.05 23.56
CA PHE A 628 6.67 0.59 24.70
C PHE A 628 7.49 0.45 25.99
N GLU A 629 8.77 0.09 25.92
CA GLU A 629 9.64 0.08 27.10
C GLU A 629 9.77 1.48 27.70
N ALA A 630 10.00 2.50 26.88
CA ALA A 630 10.07 3.88 27.34
C ALA A 630 8.72 4.35 27.95
N GLU A 631 7.59 3.99 27.34
CA GLU A 631 6.26 4.28 27.90
C GLU A 631 6.02 3.58 29.25
N LEU A 632 6.45 2.32 29.38
CA LEU A 632 6.36 1.56 30.63
C LEU A 632 7.23 2.16 31.73
N LEU A 633 8.50 2.48 31.43
CA LEU A 633 9.42 3.12 32.37
C LEU A 633 8.86 4.46 32.87
N LEU A 634 8.26 5.25 31.98
CA LEU A 634 7.59 6.49 32.38
C LEU A 634 6.39 6.20 33.29
N ALA A 635 5.56 5.20 32.96
CA ALA A 635 4.41 4.81 33.79
C ALA A 635 4.82 4.22 35.15
N GLU A 636 6.04 3.70 35.28
CA GLU A 636 6.66 3.22 36.52
C GLU A 636 7.35 4.33 37.33
N GLY A 637 7.32 5.58 36.87
CA GLY A 637 7.97 6.70 37.54
C GLY A 637 9.49 6.74 37.35
N ARG A 638 10.00 6.19 36.23
CA ARG A 638 11.43 6.15 35.87
C ARG A 638 11.72 6.97 34.60
N PRO A 639 11.49 8.30 34.60
CA PRO A 639 11.62 9.14 33.40
C PRO A 639 13.04 9.16 32.82
N GLU A 640 14.09 9.14 33.66
CA GLU A 640 15.48 9.12 33.18
C GLU A 640 15.81 7.84 32.40
N ALA A 641 15.30 6.70 32.86
CA ALA A 641 15.48 5.44 32.16
C ALA A 641 14.67 5.41 30.85
N ALA A 642 13.45 5.96 30.86
CA ALA A 642 12.63 6.09 29.65
C ALA A 642 13.31 6.99 28.60
N ARG A 643 13.93 8.09 29.04
CA ARG A 643 14.70 8.99 28.19
C ARG A 643 15.92 8.30 27.59
N ALA A 644 16.69 7.57 28.39
CA ALA A 644 17.86 6.83 27.93
C ALA A 644 17.51 5.87 26.78
N VAL A 645 16.34 5.20 26.85
CA VAL A 645 15.87 4.33 25.75
C VAL A 645 15.72 5.11 24.44
N LEU A 646 15.16 6.32 24.44
CA LEU A 646 15.02 7.14 23.22
C LEU A 646 16.36 7.69 22.72
N GLU A 647 17.34 7.83 23.62
CA GLU A 647 18.70 8.29 23.30
C GLU A 647 19.56 7.22 22.60
N GLU A 648 19.29 5.93 22.84
CA GLU A 648 19.97 4.77 22.24
C GLU A 648 19.55 4.44 20.78
N ASP A 649 19.37 5.44 19.92
CA ASP A 649 19.04 5.29 18.48
C ASP A 649 17.92 4.26 18.18
N VAL A 650 16.77 4.45 18.82
CA VAL A 650 15.57 3.63 18.56
C VAL A 650 15.05 3.85 17.15
N GLU A 651 15.08 2.78 16.35
CA GLU A 651 14.47 2.75 15.01
C GLU A 651 13.11 2.05 15.01
N VAL A 652 12.03 2.83 14.97
CA VAL A 652 10.65 2.32 14.89
C VAL A 652 10.29 2.09 13.42
N ALA A 653 10.61 0.93 12.87
CA ALA A 653 10.41 0.66 11.44
C ALA A 653 8.94 0.85 11.00
N ASP A 654 7.99 0.40 11.82
CA ASP A 654 6.54 0.56 11.64
C ASP A 654 6.01 1.92 12.12
N LEU A 655 6.85 2.97 12.15
CA LEU A 655 6.40 4.34 12.43
C LEU A 655 5.55 4.82 11.26
N ARG A 656 4.27 5.08 11.52
CA ARG A 656 3.29 5.49 10.52
C ARG A 656 3.56 6.91 10.04
N GLU A 657 3.27 7.17 8.76
CA GLU A 657 3.16 8.52 8.21
C GLU A 657 2.35 9.42 9.17
N GLY A 658 2.92 10.58 9.52
CA GLY A 658 2.28 11.54 10.42
C GLY A 658 2.24 11.14 11.91
N GLU A 659 2.81 10.00 12.32
CA GLU A 659 2.82 9.58 13.71
C GLU A 659 3.75 10.44 14.58
N GLU A 660 3.18 11.16 15.56
CA GLU A 660 3.94 12.00 16.49
C GLU A 660 4.20 11.34 17.86
N THR A 661 4.05 10.02 17.99
CA THR A 661 4.18 9.31 19.28
C THR A 661 5.54 9.50 19.92
N ILE A 662 6.62 9.45 19.14
CA ILE A 662 8.00 9.69 19.64
C ILE A 662 8.12 11.11 20.20
N GLY A 663 7.67 12.12 19.45
CA GLY A 663 7.71 13.52 19.89
C GLY A 663 6.88 13.78 21.15
N ARG A 664 5.67 13.22 21.23
CA ARG A 664 4.79 13.32 22.40
C ARG A 664 5.34 12.61 23.63
N LEU A 665 6.07 11.51 23.45
CA LEU A 665 6.73 10.83 24.56
C LEU A 665 7.92 11.66 25.05
N TRP A 666 8.74 12.18 24.13
CA TRP A 666 9.87 13.05 24.45
C TRP A 666 9.46 14.27 25.28
N SER A 667 8.39 14.98 24.87
CA SER A 667 7.91 16.17 25.61
C SER A 667 7.34 15.87 27.00
N ARG A 668 6.99 14.61 27.29
CA ARG A 668 6.59 14.17 28.65
C ARG A 668 7.78 13.80 29.53
N LEU A 669 8.95 13.60 28.92
CA LEU A 669 10.18 13.17 29.61
C LEU A 669 11.10 14.36 29.93
N THR A 670 11.10 15.39 29.09
CA THR A 670 12.01 16.53 29.23
C THR A 670 11.46 17.79 28.52
N ASP A 671 11.92 18.96 28.96
CA ASP A 671 11.69 20.25 28.30
C ASP A 671 12.71 20.54 27.19
N GLU A 672 13.69 19.65 26.98
CA GLU A 672 14.68 19.79 25.91
C GLU A 672 14.04 19.67 24.51
N PRO A 673 14.55 20.40 23.50
CA PRO A 673 14.06 20.28 22.13
C PRO A 673 14.14 18.85 21.59
N LEU A 674 13.14 18.43 20.82
CA LEU A 674 13.13 17.12 20.17
C LEU A 674 14.36 16.98 19.24
N PRO A 675 15.22 15.96 19.43
CA PRO A 675 16.37 15.74 18.57
C PRO A 675 15.95 15.51 17.11
N ALA A 676 16.66 16.10 16.16
CA ALA A 676 16.32 16.02 14.73
C ALA A 676 16.20 14.57 14.20
N ARG A 677 16.97 13.62 14.76
CA ARG A 677 16.90 12.19 14.40
C ARG A 677 15.58 11.52 14.84
N LEU A 678 14.87 12.10 15.81
CA LEU A 678 13.57 11.67 16.32
C LEU A 678 12.42 12.56 15.82
N ASP A 679 12.71 13.62 15.08
CA ASP A 679 11.72 14.56 14.59
C ASP A 679 11.13 14.08 13.26
N PHE A 680 9.92 13.53 13.32
CA PHE A 680 9.13 13.10 12.17
C PHE A 680 7.90 14.01 11.95
N ARG A 681 7.87 15.21 12.56
CA ARG A 681 6.73 16.13 12.46
C ARG A 681 6.67 16.75 11.07
N MET A 682 5.54 16.57 10.38
CA MET A 682 5.29 17.14 9.05
C MET A 682 4.49 18.44 9.07
N ARG A 683 4.32 19.04 10.25
CA ARG A 683 3.59 20.28 10.48
C ARG A 683 4.31 21.14 11.52
N PRO A 684 3.98 22.44 11.64
CA PRO A 684 4.49 23.26 12.73
C PRO A 684 4.11 22.68 14.09
N ASP A 685 4.87 23.04 15.12
CA ASP A 685 4.50 22.75 16.49
C ASP A 685 3.15 23.38 16.83
N GLN A 686 2.24 22.55 17.37
CA GLN A 686 1.00 23.07 17.93
C GLN A 686 1.34 23.78 19.25
N PRO A 687 0.90 25.04 19.43
CA PRO A 687 1.17 25.80 20.64
C PRO A 687 0.54 25.18 21.89
#